data_AF-A0A7W1I3F5-F1
#
_entry.id   AF-A0A7W1I3F5-F1
#
_cell.length_a   1.000
_cell.length_b   1.000
_cell.length_c   1.000
_cell.angle_alpha   90.00
_cell.angle_beta   90.00
_cell.angle_gamma   90.00
#
_symmetry.space_group_name_H-M   'P 1'
#
loop_
_entity.id
_entity.type
_entity.pdbx_description
1 polymer ?
#
loop_
_entity_poly.entity_id
_entity_poly.type
_entity_poly.pdbx_seq_one_letter_code
_entity_poly.pdbx_strand_id
1 'polypeptide(L)'
;MESTGHPPGAYRFGPFRIDLGERLLRQGDNVLPLTPKAVDTLVALVQNRGRLVSKDELMTRLWPGTFVEEANLTNQISLLRKALGDNAAEPRYIETVPRRGYRFVAEVADGGLPEEPGTVHGLVVNGGAASRSRSRRTATVAALACVLLAAVIAATWWQVRGDIAPAGAPLKISRLTTSGQVRHAVVSPDGKYVAFVALDGGGQSLWIRQMTSTSRVQVVPTAAVNYRGLTFSPDANAIYYVVREPGRPREGALYKVAVLGGAAPPRQLLSEIDTPIAFSRDGGRIAYVVSNELTGQSALMIADAEGRGAFARAVRKSPDAFTWVRAGPVWTADGTRIITAASSIDSHGPYSSLVQVHTATGAQTPLGSRRFTEVGRLAWLADDGLVVAASDRLGANQLWRVSYPAGAALQITNDESRDYLGVSATADGDVVTVQRDAQAGIRVAEEGDPRRIRQVSAGKYDGRHGLAWTRDGRIVYHSLESGNEDIWIMNADGTGRRQLTVDSGVDDRPSVSADGRYVVFASNRTGGFTIWRMELTGGGERALTRGHDDASPVVTPDNRWVVYSSVASGTRTLWKVPLEGGEPVQLTTVTSMDPVVSPDSALVAFRLRDDPDTDGKLAVLRLSDGRVVKTFAPPPQGPEPHPRQWTADGITFGRGSVDGSNIWSQPLDGGAPRQLAHFASERILRYDWSDGKSLLYAHGTVNNDVVLISNLPRVR
;
A
#
# COMPACT_ATOMS: atom_id res chain seq x y z
N MET A 1 44.43 -24.30 12.56
CA MET A 1 43.07 -24.86 12.62
C MET A 1 42.15 -23.76 13.10
N GLU A 2 41.29 -23.26 12.23
CA GLU A 2 40.18 -22.40 12.62
C GLU A 2 38.92 -23.27 12.70
N SER A 3 38.07 -23.04 13.70
CA SER A 3 36.88 -23.85 13.91
C SER A 3 35.75 -23.37 13.01
N THR A 4 35.31 -24.22 12.08
CA THR A 4 34.08 -24.00 11.30
C THR A 4 32.86 -24.36 12.15
N GLY A 5 32.57 -23.53 13.15
CA GLY A 5 31.41 -23.71 14.03
C GLY A 5 30.09 -23.62 13.28
N HIS A 6 29.18 -24.57 13.54
CA HIS A 6 27.77 -24.39 13.17
C HIS A 6 27.18 -23.21 13.96
N PRO A 7 26.22 -22.44 13.39
CA PRO A 7 25.45 -21.49 14.17
C PRO A 7 24.64 -22.26 15.25
N PRO A 8 24.59 -21.77 16.50
CA PRO A 8 23.86 -22.45 17.57
C PRO A 8 22.34 -22.42 17.29
N GLY A 9 21.63 -23.50 17.58
CA GLY A 9 20.18 -23.59 17.33
C GLY A 9 19.34 -22.64 18.20
N ALA A 10 19.89 -22.21 19.34
CA ALA A 10 19.26 -21.27 20.25
C ALA A 10 20.28 -20.29 20.86
N TYR A 11 19.79 -19.16 21.36
CA TYR A 11 20.55 -18.26 22.25
C TYR A 11 19.85 -18.16 23.60
N ARG A 12 20.61 -18.03 24.69
CA ARG A 12 20.09 -17.81 26.05
C ARG A 12 20.69 -16.56 26.67
N PHE A 13 19.87 -15.74 27.32
CA PHE A 13 20.31 -14.54 28.05
C PHE A 13 19.32 -14.22 29.18
N GLY A 14 19.81 -13.94 30.39
CA GLY A 14 18.94 -13.80 31.56
C GLY A 14 17.97 -14.99 31.71
N PRO A 15 16.66 -14.76 31.94
CA PRO A 15 15.65 -15.82 32.02
C PRO A 15 15.15 -16.31 30.65
N PHE A 16 15.69 -15.81 29.54
CA PHE A 16 15.13 -15.98 28.20
C PHE A 16 15.92 -16.97 27.32
N ARG A 17 15.20 -17.64 26.42
CA ARG A 17 15.75 -18.44 25.30
C ARG A 17 15.11 -17.97 24.00
N ILE A 18 15.92 -17.62 23.00
CA ILE A 18 15.46 -17.55 21.60
C ILE A 18 15.72 -18.92 20.96
N ASP A 19 14.72 -19.47 20.28
CA ASP A 19 14.90 -20.59 19.37
C ASP A 19 14.97 -20.08 17.92
N LEU A 20 16.04 -20.41 17.19
CA LEU A 20 16.23 -19.94 15.81
C LEU A 20 15.47 -20.78 14.78
N GLY A 21 15.12 -22.02 15.13
CA GLY A 21 14.33 -22.90 14.27
C GLY A 21 12.85 -22.55 14.34
N GLU A 22 12.30 -22.45 15.54
CA GLU A 22 10.90 -22.05 15.75
C GLU A 22 10.64 -20.55 15.54
N ARG A 23 11.71 -19.71 15.56
CA ARG A 23 11.63 -18.23 15.60
C ARG A 23 10.80 -17.72 16.78
N LEU A 24 10.94 -18.34 17.96
CA LEU A 24 10.22 -17.98 19.18
C LEU A 24 11.16 -17.47 20.28
N LEU A 25 10.67 -16.51 21.07
CA LEU A 25 11.25 -16.13 22.36
C LEU A 25 10.48 -16.81 23.49
N ARG A 26 11.18 -17.47 24.40
CA ARG A 26 10.62 -18.17 25.56
C ARG A 26 11.20 -17.63 26.87
N GLN A 27 10.40 -17.61 27.93
CA GLN A 27 10.81 -17.35 29.31
C GLN A 27 10.37 -18.52 30.19
N GLY A 28 11.32 -19.36 30.59
CA GLY A 28 10.98 -20.73 31.01
C GLY A 28 10.27 -21.48 29.87
N ASP A 29 9.16 -22.15 30.16
CA ASP A 29 8.35 -22.85 29.17
C ASP A 29 7.41 -21.92 28.38
N ASN A 30 7.12 -20.73 28.91
CA ASN A 30 6.16 -19.79 28.33
C ASN A 30 6.73 -19.11 27.06
N VAL A 31 5.92 -19.03 26.00
CA VAL A 31 6.27 -18.30 24.77
C VAL A 31 5.84 -16.84 24.91
N LEU A 32 6.76 -15.91 24.66
CA LEU A 32 6.45 -14.48 24.69
C LEU A 32 5.90 -14.03 23.33
N PRO A 33 4.74 -13.34 23.28
CA PRO A 33 4.15 -12.88 22.03
C PRO A 33 5.00 -11.75 21.43
N LEU A 34 5.67 -12.08 20.32
CA LEU A 34 6.45 -11.16 19.51
C LEU A 34 6.17 -11.44 18.04
N THR A 35 6.11 -10.38 17.22
CA THR A 35 6.02 -10.53 15.76
C THR A 35 7.30 -11.21 15.22
N PRO A 36 7.24 -11.92 14.08
CA PRO A 36 8.43 -12.51 13.47
C PRO A 36 9.53 -11.48 13.18
N LYS A 37 9.17 -10.22 12.91
CA LYS A 37 10.12 -9.13 12.67
C LYS A 37 10.75 -8.60 13.96
N ALA A 38 10.05 -8.63 15.09
CA ALA A 38 10.64 -8.35 16.40
C ALA A 38 11.65 -9.44 16.78
N VAL A 39 11.33 -10.72 16.52
CA VAL A 39 12.29 -11.83 16.75
C VAL A 39 13.51 -11.71 15.83
N ASP A 40 13.33 -11.43 14.52
CA ASP A 40 14.46 -11.13 13.61
C ASP A 40 15.35 -9.99 14.17
N THR A 41 14.72 -8.92 14.69
CA THR A 41 15.40 -7.75 15.28
C THR A 41 16.21 -8.15 16.51
N LEU A 42 15.64 -8.96 17.40
CA LEU A 42 16.31 -9.46 18.59
C LEU A 42 17.49 -10.38 18.23
N VAL A 43 17.31 -11.30 17.27
CA VAL A 43 18.39 -12.17 16.77
C VAL A 43 19.53 -11.33 16.17
N ALA A 44 19.22 -10.31 15.37
CA ALA A 44 20.22 -9.40 14.81
C ALA A 44 21.02 -8.64 15.89
N LEU A 45 20.37 -8.25 16.99
CA LEU A 45 21.02 -7.60 18.13
C LEU A 45 21.86 -8.59 18.98
N VAL A 46 21.30 -9.76 19.31
CA VAL A 46 21.94 -10.81 20.12
C VAL A 46 23.18 -11.41 19.43
N GLN A 47 23.13 -11.58 18.11
CA GLN A 47 24.30 -11.97 17.30
C GLN A 47 25.38 -10.88 17.23
N ASN A 48 25.07 -9.65 17.64
CA ASN A 48 25.99 -8.52 17.71
C ASN A 48 26.16 -8.01 19.16
N ARG A 49 25.98 -8.88 20.15
CA ARG A 49 26.20 -8.61 21.58
C ARG A 49 27.49 -7.82 21.85
N GLY A 50 27.39 -6.78 22.67
CA GLY A 50 28.47 -5.82 22.96
C GLY A 50 28.79 -4.82 21.83
N ARG A 51 28.49 -5.12 20.57
CA ARG A 51 28.71 -4.21 19.44
C ARG A 51 27.54 -3.23 19.30
N LEU A 52 27.87 -1.97 19.00
CA LEU A 52 26.89 -1.01 18.49
C LEU A 52 26.56 -1.36 17.04
N VAL A 53 25.30 -1.71 16.78
CA VAL A 53 24.74 -1.89 15.44
C VAL A 53 24.08 -0.58 15.04
N SER A 54 24.39 -0.04 13.86
CA SER A 54 23.78 1.23 13.43
C SER A 54 22.30 1.03 13.07
N LYS A 55 21.53 2.13 13.03
CA LYS A 55 20.15 2.06 12.52
C LYS A 55 20.12 1.58 11.08
N ASP A 56 20.95 2.15 10.21
CA ASP A 56 21.02 1.78 8.79
C ASP A 56 21.40 0.29 8.59
N GLU A 57 22.32 -0.22 9.42
CA GLU A 57 22.73 -1.63 9.40
C GLU A 57 21.60 -2.57 9.82
N LEU A 58 20.87 -2.24 10.89
CA LEU A 58 19.67 -2.99 11.30
C LEU A 58 18.60 -2.93 10.21
N MET A 59 18.34 -1.75 9.63
CA MET A 59 17.33 -1.57 8.58
C MET A 59 17.66 -2.41 7.34
N THR A 60 18.89 -2.29 6.82
CA THR A 60 19.39 -3.07 5.67
C THR A 60 19.36 -4.57 5.92
N ARG A 61 19.61 -5.01 7.16
CA ARG A 61 19.62 -6.43 7.53
C ARG A 61 18.22 -7.02 7.73
N LEU A 62 17.27 -6.24 8.26
CA LEU A 62 15.93 -6.69 8.61
C LEU A 62 14.92 -6.56 7.46
N TRP A 63 15.17 -5.64 6.53
CA TRP A 63 14.40 -5.39 5.31
C TRP A 63 15.35 -5.30 4.09
N PRO A 64 16.05 -6.39 3.71
CA PRO A 64 17.07 -6.36 2.66
C PRO A 64 16.48 -6.04 1.29
N GLY A 65 16.84 -4.88 0.75
CA GLY A 65 16.38 -4.40 -0.57
C GLY A 65 15.04 -3.66 -0.57
N THR A 66 14.44 -3.40 0.59
CA THR A 66 13.13 -2.72 0.73
C THR A 66 13.23 -1.55 1.71
N PHE A 67 12.61 -0.42 1.41
CA PHE A 67 12.68 0.78 2.26
C PHE A 67 11.48 0.91 3.22
N VAL A 68 11.80 0.89 4.51
CA VAL A 68 10.93 1.21 5.65
C VAL A 68 11.31 2.56 6.28
N GLU A 69 10.36 3.29 6.84
CA GLU A 69 10.65 4.45 7.71
C GLU A 69 11.33 4.01 9.04
N GLU A 70 12.23 4.82 9.59
CA GLU A 70 12.97 4.55 10.85
C GLU A 70 12.07 4.31 12.09
N ALA A 71 10.83 4.79 12.02
CA ALA A 71 9.79 4.51 13.00
C ALA A 71 9.55 3.00 13.18
N ASN A 72 9.64 2.21 12.10
CA ASN A 72 9.42 0.76 12.15
C ASN A 72 10.44 0.04 13.05
N LEU A 73 11.74 0.34 12.89
CA LEU A 73 12.78 -0.18 13.77
C LEU A 73 12.59 0.31 15.21
N THR A 74 12.21 1.59 15.40
CA THR A 74 11.94 2.14 16.73
C THR A 74 10.80 1.41 17.43
N ASN A 75 9.74 1.04 16.69
CA ASN A 75 8.64 0.21 17.17
C ASN A 75 9.09 -1.22 17.52
N GLN A 76 9.90 -1.88 16.68
CA GLN A 76 10.44 -3.21 16.99
C GLN A 76 11.25 -3.19 18.29
N ILE A 77 12.10 -2.17 18.51
CA ILE A 77 12.85 -2.01 19.77
C ILE A 77 11.91 -1.76 20.95
N SER A 78 10.81 -1.02 20.77
CA SER A 78 9.80 -0.80 21.81
C SER A 78 9.09 -2.11 22.22
N LEU A 79 8.66 -2.91 21.23
CA LEU A 79 8.08 -4.24 21.45
C LEU A 79 9.03 -5.17 22.19
N LEU A 80 10.31 -5.21 21.79
CA LEU A 80 11.33 -6.02 22.46
C LEU A 80 11.57 -5.57 23.89
N ARG A 81 11.68 -4.27 24.17
CA ARG A 81 11.81 -3.78 25.55
C ARG A 81 10.61 -4.17 26.41
N LYS A 82 9.40 -4.04 25.88
CA LYS A 82 8.16 -4.45 26.57
C LYS A 82 8.15 -5.95 26.89
N ALA A 83 8.56 -6.80 25.95
CA ALA A 83 8.61 -8.26 26.15
C ALA A 83 9.73 -8.71 27.11
N LEU A 84 10.88 -8.02 27.13
CA LEU A 84 12.02 -8.34 27.98
C LEU A 84 11.96 -7.70 29.39
N GLY A 85 10.97 -6.85 29.66
CA GLY A 85 10.90 -6.05 30.90
C GLY A 85 12.04 -5.02 31.02
N ASP A 86 12.48 -4.47 29.89
CA ASP A 86 13.65 -3.60 29.76
C ASP A 86 13.27 -2.11 29.76
N ASN A 87 14.11 -1.26 30.34
CA ASN A 87 13.87 0.18 30.44
C ASN A 87 14.85 0.95 29.55
N ALA A 88 14.35 1.88 28.73
CA ALA A 88 15.21 2.71 27.86
C ALA A 88 16.13 3.67 28.64
N ALA A 89 15.79 4.03 29.88
CA ALA A 89 16.62 4.86 30.75
C ALA A 89 17.64 4.06 31.58
N GLU A 90 17.36 2.78 31.85
CA GLU A 90 18.20 1.86 32.62
C GLU A 90 18.28 0.51 31.87
N PRO A 91 18.99 0.46 30.72
CA PRO A 91 18.94 -0.67 29.81
C PRO A 91 19.67 -1.89 30.39
N ARG A 92 18.92 -2.97 30.61
CA ARG A 92 19.41 -4.30 31.00
C ARG A 92 19.73 -5.17 29.80
N TYR A 93 19.01 -4.98 28.69
CA TYR A 93 19.16 -5.80 27.47
C TYR A 93 19.52 -4.97 26.24
N ILE A 94 18.80 -3.88 25.96
CA ILE A 94 18.97 -3.07 24.75
C ILE A 94 19.31 -1.64 25.12
N GLU A 95 20.58 -1.24 24.97
CA GLU A 95 21.03 0.15 25.06
C GLU A 95 20.69 0.91 23.76
N THR A 96 20.13 2.12 23.88
CA THR A 96 20.05 3.06 22.74
C THR A 96 21.24 4.01 22.79
N VAL A 97 22.08 4.02 21.75
CA VAL A 97 23.13 5.03 21.58
C VAL A 97 22.56 6.18 20.74
N PRO A 98 22.33 7.39 21.30
CA PRO A 98 21.59 8.46 20.63
C PRO A 98 22.17 8.84 19.27
N ARG A 99 21.30 8.98 18.27
CA ARG A 99 21.65 9.27 16.86
C ARG A 99 22.61 8.28 16.17
N ARG A 100 22.85 7.09 16.73
CA ARG A 100 23.72 6.07 16.12
C ARG A 100 23.03 4.72 15.91
N GLY A 101 22.36 4.19 16.93
CA GLY A 101 21.74 2.86 16.86
C GLY A 101 21.56 2.21 18.22
N TYR A 102 21.69 0.89 18.27
CA TYR A 102 21.39 0.07 19.44
C TYR A 102 22.51 -0.94 19.71
N ARG A 103 22.72 -1.28 20.98
CA ARG A 103 23.65 -2.32 21.44
C ARG A 103 22.90 -3.30 22.33
N PHE A 104 23.13 -4.59 22.12
CA PHE A 104 22.69 -5.61 23.09
C PHE A 104 23.75 -5.74 24.19
N VAL A 105 23.38 -5.50 25.44
CA VAL A 105 24.32 -5.35 26.58
C VAL A 105 24.31 -6.51 27.57
N ALA A 106 23.31 -7.39 27.54
CA ALA A 106 23.29 -8.59 28.37
C ALA A 106 24.24 -9.67 27.84
N GLU A 107 24.76 -10.50 28.75
CA GLU A 107 25.52 -11.71 28.39
C GLU A 107 24.62 -12.72 27.67
N VAL A 108 25.21 -13.42 26.69
CA VAL A 108 24.51 -14.42 25.87
C VAL A 108 25.33 -15.70 25.85
N ALA A 109 24.70 -16.81 26.22
CA ALA A 109 25.21 -18.16 26.05
C ALA A 109 24.62 -18.79 24.78
N ASP A 110 25.47 -19.49 24.03
CA ASP A 110 25.08 -20.19 22.81
C ASP A 110 24.46 -21.56 23.17
N GLY A 111 23.22 -21.81 22.74
CA GLY A 111 22.43 -22.98 23.11
C GLY A 111 22.64 -24.15 22.14
N GLY A 112 23.50 -25.09 22.52
CA GLY A 112 23.68 -26.36 21.83
C GLY A 112 22.46 -27.30 21.95
N LEU A 113 22.40 -28.26 21.03
CA LEU A 113 21.57 -29.46 21.17
C LEU A 113 22.20 -30.40 22.23
N PRO A 114 21.42 -31.26 22.90
CA PRO A 114 21.98 -32.22 23.86
C PRO A 114 22.81 -33.30 23.14
N GLU A 115 24.08 -33.43 23.51
CA GLU A 115 24.93 -34.57 23.12
C GLU A 115 24.76 -35.73 24.12
N GLU A 116 24.78 -36.97 23.62
CA GLU A 116 24.80 -38.17 24.47
C GLU A 116 26.23 -38.54 24.94
N PRO A 117 26.40 -39.18 26.10
CA PRO A 117 27.72 -39.30 26.74
C PRO A 117 28.52 -40.57 26.35
N GLY A 118 29.79 -40.37 26.00
CA GLY A 118 30.82 -41.42 25.86
C GLY A 118 31.33 -41.57 24.42
N THR A 119 32.61 -41.84 24.15
CA THR A 119 33.63 -42.47 25.02
C THR A 119 35.02 -41.86 24.80
N VAL A 120 35.81 -41.70 25.85
CA VAL A 120 37.21 -41.24 25.76
C VAL A 120 38.18 -42.42 25.65
N HIS A 121 38.97 -42.46 24.58
CA HIS A 121 40.23 -43.20 24.47
C HIS A 121 41.21 -42.43 23.57
N GLY A 122 42.51 -42.51 23.84
CA GLY A 122 43.56 -41.89 23.04
C GLY A 122 44.95 -42.31 23.52
N LEU A 123 46.01 -42.04 22.74
CA LEU A 123 47.40 -42.19 23.20
C LEU A 123 48.43 -41.45 22.33
N VAL A 124 49.52 -41.06 23.02
CA VAL A 124 50.76 -40.39 22.58
C VAL A 124 51.54 -41.31 21.62
N VAL A 125 52.29 -40.90 20.58
CA VAL A 125 53.32 -39.83 20.40
C VAL A 125 53.17 -39.20 18.97
N ASN A 126 54.05 -38.38 18.35
CA ASN A 126 55.47 -38.01 18.55
C ASN A 126 55.79 -36.58 18.03
N GLY A 127 57.03 -36.08 18.25
CA GLY A 127 57.52 -34.79 17.76
C GLY A 127 58.67 -34.87 16.74
N GLY A 128 58.95 -33.77 16.04
CA GLY A 128 60.08 -33.62 15.12
C GLY A 128 60.35 -32.16 14.79
N ALA A 129 61.59 -31.70 14.97
CA ALA A 129 61.98 -30.29 14.82
C ALA A 129 62.97 -30.08 13.67
N ALA A 130 62.83 -28.99 12.93
CA ALA A 130 63.83 -28.51 11.98
C ALA A 130 63.78 -26.98 11.91
N SER A 131 64.96 -26.33 11.98
CA SER A 131 65.10 -24.88 11.78
C SER A 131 65.70 -24.57 10.41
N ARG A 132 65.50 -23.34 9.91
CA ARG A 132 66.46 -22.62 9.06
C ARG A 132 66.11 -21.13 9.01
N SER A 133 67.05 -20.31 8.55
CA SER A 133 67.05 -18.86 8.82
C SER A 133 67.30 -18.00 7.57
N ARG A 134 66.84 -16.74 7.66
CA ARG A 134 67.31 -15.53 6.95
C ARG A 134 67.47 -15.59 5.41
N SER A 135 66.64 -14.80 4.73
CA SER A 135 67.15 -13.69 3.91
C SER A 135 66.18 -12.49 4.01
N ARG A 136 66.67 -11.25 3.92
CA ARG A 136 65.91 -10.04 4.29
C ARG A 136 66.09 -8.84 3.33
N ARG A 137 66.37 -9.09 2.05
CA ARG A 137 66.64 -8.03 1.05
C ARG A 137 65.79 -8.03 -0.23
N THR A 138 64.91 -9.01 -0.45
CA THR A 138 64.01 -9.06 -1.63
C THR A 138 62.62 -8.43 -1.40
N ALA A 139 62.18 -8.30 -0.14
CA ALA A 139 60.81 -7.86 0.18
C ALA A 139 60.50 -6.40 -0.22
N THR A 140 61.48 -5.50 -0.16
CA THR A 140 61.25 -4.04 -0.29
C THR A 140 60.86 -3.61 -1.70
N VAL A 141 61.41 -4.26 -2.73
CA VAL A 141 61.12 -3.94 -4.14
C VAL A 141 59.72 -4.43 -4.54
N ALA A 142 59.34 -5.63 -4.07
CA ALA A 142 57.99 -6.16 -4.27
C ALA A 142 56.93 -5.26 -3.60
N ALA A 143 57.18 -4.79 -2.38
CA ALA A 143 56.27 -3.87 -1.68
C ALA A 143 56.03 -2.57 -2.46
N LEU A 144 57.08 -1.94 -3.00
CA LEU A 144 56.97 -0.72 -3.82
C LEU A 144 56.20 -0.96 -5.12
N ALA A 145 56.43 -2.09 -5.79
CA ALA A 145 55.66 -2.47 -6.99
C ALA A 145 54.17 -2.68 -6.67
N CYS A 146 53.84 -3.35 -5.57
CA CYS A 146 52.46 -3.53 -5.12
C CYS A 146 51.77 -2.20 -4.75
N VAL A 147 52.48 -1.26 -4.11
CA VAL A 147 51.94 0.07 -3.77
C VAL A 147 51.67 0.90 -5.03
N LEU A 148 52.58 0.89 -6.02
CA LEU A 148 52.35 1.57 -7.30
C LEU A 148 51.20 0.94 -8.09
N LEU A 149 51.11 -0.39 -8.12
CA LEU A 149 49.99 -1.09 -8.77
C LEU A 149 48.66 -0.77 -8.08
N ALA A 150 48.62 -0.75 -6.75
CA ALA A 150 47.43 -0.36 -5.98
C ALA A 150 47.04 1.10 -6.21
N ALA A 151 48.01 2.02 -6.35
CA ALA A 151 47.75 3.42 -6.67
C ALA A 151 47.19 3.61 -8.09
N VAL A 152 47.70 2.88 -9.10
CA VAL A 152 47.19 2.90 -10.48
C VAL A 152 45.79 2.27 -10.55
N ILE A 153 45.55 1.17 -9.84
CA ILE A 153 44.22 0.56 -9.70
C ILE A 153 43.27 1.55 -9.03
N ALA A 154 43.66 2.21 -7.94
CA ALA A 154 42.82 3.20 -7.26
C ALA A 154 42.51 4.41 -8.16
N ALA A 155 43.49 4.93 -8.91
CA ALA A 155 43.30 6.05 -9.83
C ALA A 155 42.32 5.69 -10.97
N THR A 156 42.46 4.51 -11.57
CA THR A 156 41.48 4.02 -12.58
C THR A 156 40.12 3.73 -11.96
N TRP A 157 40.05 3.21 -10.73
CA TRP A 157 38.78 3.06 -10.00
C TRP A 157 38.08 4.42 -9.75
N TRP A 158 38.86 5.48 -9.52
CA TRP A 158 38.33 6.82 -9.28
C TRP A 158 37.90 7.52 -10.58
N GLN A 159 38.60 7.30 -11.70
CA GLN A 159 38.19 7.78 -13.02
C GLN A 159 37.00 7.00 -13.63
N VAL A 160 36.85 5.72 -13.30
CA VAL A 160 35.71 4.89 -13.76
C VAL A 160 34.48 5.06 -12.86
N ARG A 161 34.65 5.57 -11.62
CA ARG A 161 33.56 6.03 -10.77
C ARG A 161 33.09 7.44 -11.17
N GLY A 162 32.26 7.50 -12.22
CA GLY A 162 31.10 8.38 -12.16
C GLY A 162 30.19 8.00 -10.97
N ASP A 163 29.20 8.83 -10.63
CA ASP A 163 28.43 8.76 -9.37
C ASP A 163 27.48 7.53 -9.23
N ILE A 164 28.08 6.35 -9.15
CA ILE A 164 27.42 5.10 -8.80
C ILE A 164 27.23 5.11 -7.28
N ALA A 165 26.03 5.50 -6.85
CA ALA A 165 25.59 5.37 -5.47
C ALA A 165 25.84 3.92 -4.97
N PRO A 166 26.39 3.73 -3.76
CA PRO A 166 26.72 2.40 -3.26
C PRO A 166 25.46 1.57 -3.09
N ALA A 167 25.52 0.29 -3.51
CA ALA A 167 24.41 -0.64 -3.34
C ALA A 167 24.09 -0.79 -1.84
N GLY A 168 22.86 -0.45 -1.45
CA GLY A 168 22.44 -0.36 -0.05
C GLY A 168 22.36 1.06 0.53
N ALA A 169 22.63 2.11 -0.25
CA ALA A 169 22.24 3.47 0.14
C ALA A 169 20.72 3.56 0.35
N PRO A 170 20.21 4.24 1.40
CA PRO A 170 18.78 4.37 1.63
C PRO A 170 18.11 5.20 0.52
N LEU A 171 16.88 4.79 0.16
CA LEU A 171 15.99 5.53 -0.72
C LEU A 171 15.73 6.93 -0.16
N LYS A 172 15.80 7.94 -1.02
CA LYS A 172 15.71 9.35 -0.63
C LYS A 172 14.42 9.96 -1.19
N ILE A 173 13.41 10.10 -0.34
CA ILE A 173 12.13 10.73 -0.70
C ILE A 173 12.22 12.25 -0.45
N SER A 174 12.07 13.05 -1.51
CA SER A 174 12.16 14.51 -1.49
C SER A 174 10.83 15.11 -1.98
N ARG A 175 10.12 15.83 -1.12
CA ARG A 175 8.79 16.40 -1.45
C ARG A 175 8.92 17.64 -2.35
N LEU A 176 8.15 17.69 -3.44
CA LEU A 176 8.18 18.77 -4.44
C LEU A 176 7.01 19.76 -4.32
N THR A 177 5.82 19.30 -3.90
CA THR A 177 4.63 20.14 -3.61
C THR A 177 4.23 20.04 -2.15
N THR A 178 3.46 20.99 -1.63
CA THR A 178 2.96 20.99 -0.25
C THR A 178 1.47 21.36 -0.15
N SER A 179 0.71 21.17 -1.23
CA SER A 179 -0.72 21.54 -1.27
C SER A 179 -1.63 20.39 -0.84
N GLY A 180 -1.17 19.14 -0.86
CA GLY A 180 -1.97 17.96 -0.55
C GLY A 180 -3.11 17.66 -1.55
N GLN A 181 -3.26 18.45 -2.63
CA GLN A 181 -4.37 18.36 -3.58
C GLN A 181 -3.97 17.83 -4.97
N VAL A 182 -2.78 17.23 -5.10
CA VAL A 182 -2.30 16.71 -6.39
C VAL A 182 -3.02 15.40 -6.76
N ARG A 183 -3.36 15.22 -8.04
CA ARG A 183 -4.07 14.02 -8.54
C ARG A 183 -3.28 13.16 -9.52
N HIS A 184 -2.38 13.78 -10.29
CA HIS A 184 -1.45 13.13 -11.21
C HIS A 184 -0.15 13.92 -11.26
N ALA A 185 0.97 13.26 -11.52
CA ALA A 185 2.24 13.93 -11.84
C ALA A 185 3.07 13.12 -12.84
N VAL A 186 3.89 13.81 -13.64
CA VAL A 186 4.94 13.26 -14.51
C VAL A 186 6.13 14.21 -14.58
N VAL A 187 7.33 13.69 -14.81
CA VAL A 187 8.54 14.49 -15.07
C VAL A 187 8.78 14.60 -16.58
N SER A 188 9.42 15.68 -17.02
CA SER A 188 9.83 15.85 -18.42
C SER A 188 11.00 14.92 -18.77
N PRO A 189 11.13 14.46 -20.03
CA PRO A 189 12.24 13.60 -20.46
C PRO A 189 13.63 14.20 -20.22
N ASP A 190 13.74 15.53 -20.19
CA ASP A 190 14.97 16.28 -19.93
C ASP A 190 15.23 16.56 -18.44
N GLY A 191 14.38 16.05 -17.54
CA GLY A 191 14.51 16.20 -16.08
C GLY A 191 14.28 17.61 -15.53
N LYS A 192 13.92 18.61 -16.35
CA LYS A 192 13.82 20.02 -15.92
C LYS A 192 12.49 20.40 -15.29
N TYR A 193 11.40 19.70 -15.60
CA TYR A 193 10.04 20.08 -15.23
C TYR A 193 9.23 18.91 -14.68
N VAL A 194 8.27 19.22 -13.80
CA VAL A 194 7.17 18.32 -13.43
C VAL A 194 5.85 18.93 -13.86
N ALA A 195 5.08 18.16 -14.61
CA ALA A 195 3.66 18.43 -14.86
C ALA A 195 2.82 17.76 -13.78
N PHE A 196 1.87 18.47 -13.21
CA PHE A 196 0.97 17.91 -12.21
C PHE A 196 -0.45 18.50 -12.29
N VAL A 197 -1.44 17.66 -11.96
CA VAL A 197 -2.85 18.08 -11.84
C VAL A 197 -3.14 18.42 -10.40
N ALA A 198 -3.69 19.61 -10.14
CA ALA A 198 -4.18 20.02 -8.82
C ALA A 198 -5.73 20.00 -8.78
N LEU A 199 -6.30 19.74 -7.60
CA LEU A 199 -7.70 20.02 -7.30
C LEU A 199 -7.81 21.43 -6.72
N ASP A 200 -8.38 22.36 -7.50
CA ASP A 200 -8.55 23.77 -7.13
C ASP A 200 -10.03 24.14 -7.23
N GLY A 201 -10.63 24.79 -6.22
CA GLY A 201 -12.00 25.34 -6.30
C GLY A 201 -13.12 24.36 -6.69
N GLY A 202 -12.94 23.06 -6.44
CA GLY A 202 -13.86 21.99 -6.85
C GLY A 202 -13.67 21.47 -8.29
N GLY A 203 -12.82 22.13 -9.08
CA GLY A 203 -12.37 21.64 -10.39
C GLY A 203 -10.96 21.06 -10.35
N GLN A 204 -10.43 20.72 -11.52
CA GLN A 204 -9.03 20.31 -11.71
C GLN A 204 -8.32 21.24 -12.69
N SER A 205 -7.02 21.43 -12.50
CA SER A 205 -6.17 22.32 -13.30
C SER A 205 -4.81 21.68 -13.59
N LEU A 206 -4.12 22.11 -14.65
CA LEU A 206 -2.79 21.60 -15.02
C LEU A 206 -1.71 22.65 -14.74
N TRP A 207 -0.69 22.25 -14.00
CA TRP A 207 0.46 23.08 -13.63
C TRP A 207 1.78 22.48 -14.11
N ILE A 208 2.75 23.34 -14.41
CA ILE A 208 4.17 23.00 -14.51
C ILE A 208 4.92 23.60 -13.33
N ARG A 209 5.86 22.85 -12.75
CA ARG A 209 6.87 23.29 -11.78
C ARG A 209 8.26 22.99 -12.32
N GLN A 210 9.21 23.91 -12.16
CA GLN A 210 10.64 23.61 -12.42
C GLN A 210 11.17 22.63 -11.37
N MET A 211 12.04 21.69 -11.73
CA MET A 211 12.57 20.72 -10.75
C MET A 211 13.45 21.39 -9.68
N THR A 212 14.31 22.32 -10.10
CA THR A 212 15.31 23.01 -9.28
C THR A 212 14.77 24.20 -8.46
N SER A 213 13.50 24.58 -8.61
CA SER A 213 12.91 25.71 -7.90
C SER A 213 11.48 25.41 -7.41
N THR A 214 10.91 26.29 -6.60
CA THR A 214 9.49 26.25 -6.22
C THR A 214 8.57 26.97 -7.22
N SER A 215 9.14 27.53 -8.30
CA SER A 215 8.38 28.28 -9.32
C SER A 215 7.44 27.35 -10.08
N ARG A 216 6.20 27.80 -10.27
CA ARG A 216 5.15 27.08 -11.00
C ARG A 216 4.29 28.01 -11.84
N VAL A 217 3.81 27.49 -12.97
CA VAL A 217 2.93 28.18 -13.93
C VAL A 217 1.69 27.31 -14.16
N GLN A 218 0.50 27.91 -14.19
CA GLN A 218 -0.73 27.23 -14.59
C GLN A 218 -0.80 27.21 -16.12
N VAL A 219 -0.94 26.03 -16.71
CA VAL A 219 -0.90 25.79 -18.16
C VAL A 219 -2.28 25.52 -18.73
N VAL A 220 -3.16 24.90 -17.93
CA VAL A 220 -4.61 24.83 -18.21
C VAL A 220 -5.35 25.32 -16.97
N PRO A 221 -6.24 26.33 -17.09
CA PRO A 221 -6.98 26.87 -15.96
C PRO A 221 -7.92 25.83 -15.35
N THR A 222 -8.36 26.10 -14.13
CA THR A 222 -9.31 25.24 -13.40
C THR A 222 -10.61 25.06 -14.16
N ALA A 223 -10.97 23.81 -14.44
CA ALA A 223 -12.24 23.41 -15.05
C ALA A 223 -12.86 22.24 -14.29
N ALA A 224 -14.17 22.04 -14.43
CA ALA A 224 -14.90 20.93 -13.80
C ALA A 224 -14.67 19.58 -14.51
N VAL A 225 -13.41 19.21 -14.77
CA VAL A 225 -13.02 18.02 -15.54
C VAL A 225 -12.32 16.97 -14.67
N ASN A 226 -12.34 15.72 -15.11
CA ASN A 226 -11.64 14.63 -14.46
C ASN A 226 -10.41 14.20 -15.30
N TYR A 227 -9.20 14.61 -14.91
CA TYR A 227 -7.98 14.12 -15.55
C TYR A 227 -7.80 12.63 -15.25
N ARG A 228 -7.50 11.84 -16.29
CA ARG A 228 -7.17 10.40 -16.22
C ARG A 228 -5.68 10.13 -16.42
N GLY A 229 -4.91 11.07 -16.97
CA GLY A 229 -3.44 11.04 -16.94
C GLY A 229 -2.75 12.15 -17.75
N LEU A 230 -1.43 12.25 -17.60
CA LEU A 230 -0.53 13.22 -18.25
C LEU A 230 0.65 12.49 -18.94
N THR A 231 1.16 12.99 -20.07
CA THR A 231 2.38 12.48 -20.72
C THR A 231 3.09 13.64 -21.43
N PHE A 232 4.38 13.85 -21.19
CA PHE A 232 5.19 14.79 -21.99
C PHE A 232 5.47 14.21 -23.38
N SER A 233 5.59 15.07 -24.39
CA SER A 233 6.20 14.67 -25.67
C SER A 233 7.70 14.37 -25.48
N PRO A 234 8.33 13.50 -26.31
CA PRO A 234 9.72 13.09 -26.11
C PRO A 234 10.74 14.24 -26.23
N ASP A 235 10.38 15.32 -26.92
CA ASP A 235 11.16 16.55 -27.05
C ASP A 235 10.97 17.55 -25.89
N ALA A 236 10.17 17.20 -24.88
CA ALA A 236 9.80 18.01 -23.72
C ALA A 236 9.09 19.35 -24.04
N ASN A 237 8.58 19.57 -25.26
CA ASN A 237 7.94 20.84 -25.64
C ASN A 237 6.41 20.88 -25.39
N ALA A 238 5.74 19.72 -25.35
CA ALA A 238 4.29 19.64 -25.16
C ALA A 238 3.89 18.67 -24.03
N ILE A 239 2.73 18.95 -23.43
CA ILE A 239 2.02 18.04 -22.52
C ILE A 239 0.79 17.51 -23.25
N TYR A 240 0.68 16.20 -23.30
CA TYR A 240 -0.51 15.48 -23.70
C TYR A 240 -1.26 15.06 -22.43
N TYR A 241 -2.57 15.27 -22.38
CA TYR A 241 -3.38 14.91 -21.21
C TYR A 241 -4.72 14.31 -21.61
N VAL A 242 -5.19 13.35 -20.81
CA VAL A 242 -6.51 12.73 -20.98
C VAL A 242 -7.45 13.26 -19.91
N VAL A 243 -8.62 13.76 -20.32
CA VAL A 243 -9.70 14.21 -19.43
C VAL A 243 -11.02 13.54 -19.83
N ARG A 244 -11.92 13.39 -18.85
CA ARG A 244 -13.35 13.13 -19.06
C ARG A 244 -14.14 14.35 -18.60
N GLU A 245 -15.15 14.74 -19.36
CA GLU A 245 -15.97 15.93 -19.13
C GLU A 245 -17.31 15.60 -18.42
N PRO A 246 -17.93 16.56 -17.71
CA PRO A 246 -19.26 16.39 -17.13
C PRO A 246 -20.30 15.98 -18.18
N GLY A 247 -21.17 15.03 -17.84
CA GLY A 247 -22.19 14.51 -18.75
C GLY A 247 -21.66 13.54 -19.83
N ARG A 248 -20.34 13.44 -20.04
CA ARG A 248 -19.69 12.46 -20.93
C ARG A 248 -18.78 11.47 -20.14
N PRO A 249 -19.27 10.79 -19.10
CA PRO A 249 -18.42 10.01 -18.20
C PRO A 249 -17.68 8.84 -18.88
N ARG A 250 -18.16 8.34 -20.02
CA ARG A 250 -17.55 7.24 -20.79
C ARG A 250 -16.68 7.69 -21.96
N GLU A 251 -16.65 8.98 -22.30
CA GLU A 251 -15.83 9.51 -23.40
C GLU A 251 -14.64 10.29 -22.83
N GLY A 252 -13.51 9.60 -22.64
CA GLY A 252 -12.25 10.28 -22.39
C GLY A 252 -11.68 10.86 -23.68
N ALA A 253 -11.06 12.04 -23.59
CA ALA A 253 -10.53 12.79 -24.72
C ALA A 253 -9.06 13.19 -24.49
N LEU A 254 -8.23 13.07 -25.53
CA LEU A 254 -6.82 13.43 -25.51
C LEU A 254 -6.65 14.88 -25.98
N TYR A 255 -5.99 15.70 -25.18
CA TYR A 255 -5.63 17.08 -25.52
C TYR A 255 -4.11 17.27 -25.53
N LYS A 256 -3.65 18.25 -26.30
CA LYS A 256 -2.24 18.69 -26.41
C LYS A 256 -2.14 20.18 -26.10
N VAL A 257 -1.18 20.54 -25.25
CA VAL A 257 -0.84 21.93 -24.88
C VAL A 257 0.68 22.11 -24.81
N ALA A 258 1.19 23.32 -25.04
CA ALA A 258 2.62 23.62 -24.89
C ALA A 258 3.03 23.66 -23.40
N VAL A 259 4.26 23.25 -23.07
CA VAL A 259 4.71 23.08 -21.67
C VAL A 259 4.69 24.38 -20.87
N LEU A 260 5.06 25.53 -21.45
CA LEU A 260 5.02 26.82 -20.75
C LEU A 260 3.69 27.58 -20.99
N GLY A 261 2.66 26.90 -21.49
CA GLY A 261 1.47 27.53 -22.04
C GLY A 261 1.75 28.26 -23.36
N GLY A 262 0.80 29.09 -23.79
CA GLY A 262 0.91 29.89 -25.01
C GLY A 262 -0.42 30.57 -25.36
N ALA A 263 -0.42 31.38 -26.41
CA ALA A 263 -1.64 32.07 -26.88
C ALA A 263 -2.65 31.13 -27.58
N ALA A 264 -2.22 29.94 -28.00
CA ALA A 264 -3.10 28.92 -28.57
C ALA A 264 -3.73 28.06 -27.46
N PRO A 265 -5.06 27.83 -27.47
CA PRO A 265 -5.72 26.97 -26.49
C PRO A 265 -5.32 25.50 -26.64
N PRO A 266 -5.52 24.65 -25.61
CA PRO A 266 -5.32 23.21 -25.72
C PRO A 266 -6.16 22.61 -26.85
N ARG A 267 -5.54 21.80 -27.72
CA ARG A 267 -6.23 21.18 -28.87
C ARG A 267 -6.52 19.72 -28.59
N GLN A 268 -7.78 19.31 -28.79
CA GLN A 268 -8.17 17.90 -28.79
C GLN A 268 -7.59 17.16 -30.00
N LEU A 269 -7.12 15.93 -29.78
CA LEU A 269 -6.54 15.04 -30.79
C LEU A 269 -7.40 13.78 -31.01
N LEU A 270 -7.98 13.24 -29.93
CA LEU A 270 -8.78 12.02 -29.92
C LEU A 270 -9.98 12.17 -28.98
N SER A 271 -11.04 11.43 -29.28
CA SER A 271 -12.08 10.98 -28.37
C SER A 271 -11.88 9.50 -28.04
N GLU A 272 -12.71 8.94 -27.15
CA GLU A 272 -12.78 7.50 -26.84
C GLU A 272 -11.43 6.91 -26.37
N ILE A 273 -10.77 7.56 -25.40
CA ILE A 273 -9.50 7.14 -24.81
C ILE A 273 -9.55 7.11 -23.27
N ASP A 274 -9.19 5.99 -22.66
CA ASP A 274 -9.31 5.80 -21.20
C ASP A 274 -8.00 6.00 -20.43
N THR A 275 -6.87 5.59 -21.00
CA THR A 275 -5.55 5.67 -20.36
C THR A 275 -4.69 6.83 -20.87
N PRO A 276 -3.75 7.36 -20.07
CA PRO A 276 -2.66 8.18 -20.61
C PRO A 276 -1.93 7.46 -21.76
N ILE A 277 -1.53 8.23 -22.77
CA ILE A 277 -0.75 7.73 -23.93
C ILE A 277 0.71 7.43 -23.54
N ALA A 278 1.38 6.61 -24.34
CA ALA A 278 2.83 6.57 -24.42
C ALA A 278 3.34 6.64 -25.86
N PHE A 279 4.43 7.38 -26.06
CA PHE A 279 5.10 7.56 -27.34
C PHE A 279 6.02 6.38 -27.67
N SER A 280 6.14 6.08 -28.97
CA SER A 280 7.30 5.35 -29.50
C SER A 280 8.56 6.20 -29.37
N ARG A 281 9.75 5.56 -29.39
CA ARG A 281 11.06 6.24 -29.16
C ARG A 281 11.37 7.34 -30.17
N ASP A 282 10.83 7.24 -31.38
CA ASP A 282 10.90 8.23 -32.46
C ASP A 282 9.93 9.42 -32.27
N GLY A 283 9.03 9.36 -31.27
CA GLY A 283 7.95 10.32 -31.06
C GLY A 283 6.84 10.32 -32.10
N GLY A 284 6.92 9.50 -33.16
CA GLY A 284 6.03 9.53 -34.31
C GLY A 284 4.68 8.82 -34.11
N ARG A 285 4.59 7.90 -33.14
CA ARG A 285 3.37 7.15 -32.81
C ARG A 285 3.06 7.20 -31.33
N ILE A 286 1.78 7.01 -31.01
CA ILE A 286 1.27 6.84 -29.65
C ILE A 286 0.60 5.48 -29.51
N ALA A 287 0.66 4.92 -28.32
CA ALA A 287 -0.15 3.78 -27.88
C ALA A 287 -1.03 4.18 -26.70
N TYR A 288 -2.23 3.60 -26.62
CA TYR A 288 -3.19 3.80 -25.54
C TYR A 288 -4.16 2.60 -25.44
N VAL A 289 -4.88 2.48 -24.33
CA VAL A 289 -5.94 1.49 -24.16
C VAL A 289 -7.30 2.18 -24.23
N VAL A 290 -8.25 1.49 -24.87
CA VAL A 290 -9.68 1.83 -24.92
C VAL A 290 -10.49 0.65 -24.38
N SER A 291 -11.61 0.93 -23.74
CA SER A 291 -12.54 -0.06 -23.20
C SER A 291 -13.97 0.19 -23.68
N ASN A 292 -14.71 -0.90 -23.87
CA ASN A 292 -16.14 -0.87 -24.19
C ASN A 292 -16.85 -1.79 -23.21
N GLU A 293 -17.41 -1.19 -22.15
CA GLU A 293 -18.10 -1.92 -21.08
C GLU A 293 -19.33 -2.69 -21.58
N LEU A 294 -20.01 -2.17 -22.61
CA LEU A 294 -21.22 -2.80 -23.17
C LEU A 294 -20.90 -4.12 -23.91
N THR A 295 -19.73 -4.24 -24.52
CA THR A 295 -19.28 -5.49 -25.17
C THR A 295 -18.33 -6.31 -24.28
N GLY A 296 -17.91 -5.76 -23.14
CA GLY A 296 -16.86 -6.31 -22.28
C GLY A 296 -15.48 -6.37 -22.96
N GLN A 297 -15.25 -5.60 -24.00
CA GLN A 297 -13.99 -5.61 -24.76
C GLN A 297 -13.05 -4.49 -24.34
N SER A 298 -11.76 -4.71 -24.57
CA SER A 298 -10.73 -3.67 -24.46
C SER A 298 -9.68 -3.87 -25.54
N ALA A 299 -9.12 -2.78 -26.06
CA ALA A 299 -8.15 -2.82 -27.14
C ALA A 299 -6.93 -1.97 -26.82
N LEU A 300 -5.74 -2.49 -27.12
CA LEU A 300 -4.53 -1.70 -27.22
C LEU A 300 -4.49 -1.06 -28.60
N MET A 301 -4.63 0.26 -28.65
CA MET A 301 -4.65 1.07 -29.86
C MET A 301 -3.26 1.62 -30.17
N ILE A 302 -2.97 1.82 -31.46
CA ILE A 302 -1.82 2.59 -31.95
C ILE A 302 -2.34 3.64 -32.94
N ALA A 303 -1.84 4.87 -32.84
CA ALA A 303 -2.11 5.98 -33.76
C ALA A 303 -0.81 6.78 -34.04
N ASP A 304 -0.85 7.75 -34.96
CA ASP A 304 0.24 8.74 -35.07
C ASP A 304 0.24 9.73 -33.90
N ALA A 305 1.32 10.51 -33.77
CA ALA A 305 1.50 11.50 -32.70
C ALA A 305 0.44 12.62 -32.62
N GLU A 306 -0.45 12.72 -33.61
CA GLU A 306 -1.54 13.68 -33.71
C GLU A 306 -2.93 13.01 -33.65
N GLY A 307 -2.99 11.71 -33.30
CA GLY A 307 -4.22 10.94 -33.11
C GLY A 307 -4.78 10.29 -34.39
N ARG A 308 -4.10 10.42 -35.53
CA ARG A 308 -4.65 9.99 -36.84
C ARG A 308 -4.30 8.53 -37.12
N GLY A 309 -5.15 7.88 -37.93
CA GLY A 309 -4.94 6.51 -38.37
C GLY A 309 -4.99 5.46 -37.25
N ALA A 310 -5.76 5.72 -36.19
CA ALA A 310 -5.87 4.84 -35.03
C ALA A 310 -6.36 3.43 -35.40
N PHE A 311 -5.68 2.39 -34.93
CA PHE A 311 -6.06 0.99 -35.14
C PHE A 311 -5.79 0.13 -33.90
N ALA A 312 -6.60 -0.94 -33.73
CA ALA A 312 -6.40 -1.91 -32.66
C ALA A 312 -5.21 -2.83 -33.00
N ARG A 313 -4.15 -2.76 -32.20
CA ARG A 313 -2.98 -3.65 -32.29
C ARG A 313 -3.25 -5.02 -31.69
N ALA A 314 -4.04 -5.06 -30.61
CA ALA A 314 -4.50 -6.26 -29.92
C ALA A 314 -5.82 -5.99 -29.19
N VAL A 315 -6.64 -7.02 -29.03
CA VAL A 315 -7.95 -6.96 -28.34
C VAL A 315 -7.99 -8.02 -27.24
N ARG A 316 -8.73 -7.74 -26.17
CA ARG A 316 -9.11 -8.64 -25.07
C ARG A 316 -10.61 -8.54 -24.81
N LYS A 317 -11.22 -9.58 -24.23
CA LYS A 317 -12.64 -9.61 -23.86
C LYS A 317 -12.83 -10.30 -22.51
N SER A 318 -13.63 -9.67 -21.64
CA SER A 318 -13.98 -10.09 -20.29
C SER A 318 -14.22 -11.61 -20.19
N PRO A 319 -13.60 -12.31 -19.21
CA PRO A 319 -12.91 -11.76 -18.04
C PRO A 319 -11.49 -11.21 -18.30
N ASP A 320 -10.85 -11.54 -19.42
CA ASP A 320 -9.57 -10.96 -19.79
C ASP A 320 -9.75 -9.53 -20.35
N ALA A 321 -9.09 -8.54 -19.77
CA ALA A 321 -9.12 -7.16 -20.27
C ALA A 321 -7.77 -6.46 -20.12
N PHE A 322 -7.48 -5.49 -20.97
CA PHE A 322 -6.43 -4.51 -20.69
C PHE A 322 -6.93 -3.55 -19.59
N THR A 323 -6.07 -3.19 -18.64
CA THR A 323 -6.44 -2.27 -17.56
C THR A 323 -6.59 -0.85 -18.13
N TRP A 324 -7.82 -0.35 -18.14
CA TRP A 324 -8.20 0.93 -18.74
C TRP A 324 -8.08 2.12 -17.79
N VAL A 325 -7.80 1.89 -16.51
CA VAL A 325 -7.66 2.91 -15.47
C VAL A 325 -6.18 3.05 -15.07
N ARG A 326 -5.66 4.29 -15.05
CA ARG A 326 -4.35 4.74 -14.52
C ARG A 326 -3.06 4.15 -15.11
N ALA A 327 -3.06 2.90 -15.61
CA ALA A 327 -1.85 2.21 -16.05
C ALA A 327 -1.20 2.88 -17.27
N GLY A 328 -1.89 2.84 -18.41
CA GLY A 328 -1.32 3.20 -19.70
C GLY A 328 -0.23 2.21 -20.19
N PRO A 329 0.00 2.17 -21.51
CA PRO A 329 1.09 1.38 -22.08
C PRO A 329 2.46 2.06 -21.93
N VAL A 330 3.53 1.33 -22.21
CA VAL A 330 4.87 1.85 -22.53
C VAL A 330 5.47 1.08 -23.71
N TRP A 331 6.18 1.75 -24.62
CA TRP A 331 6.89 1.10 -25.74
C TRP A 331 8.26 0.60 -25.28
N THR A 332 8.74 -0.54 -25.79
CA THR A 332 10.13 -0.97 -25.56
C THR A 332 11.14 -0.10 -26.31
N ALA A 333 12.39 -0.10 -25.83
CA ALA A 333 13.48 0.74 -26.33
C ALA A 333 13.84 0.52 -27.83
N ASP A 334 13.43 -0.61 -28.39
CA ASP A 334 13.57 -1.04 -29.80
C ASP A 334 12.28 -0.84 -30.64
N GLY A 335 11.16 -0.46 -30.01
CA GLY A 335 9.84 -0.34 -30.65
C GLY A 335 9.18 -1.65 -31.08
N THR A 336 9.73 -2.83 -30.75
CA THR A 336 9.15 -4.12 -31.18
C THR A 336 7.99 -4.58 -30.30
N ARG A 337 7.84 -4.03 -29.09
CA ARG A 337 6.77 -4.39 -28.14
C ARG A 337 6.18 -3.15 -27.47
N ILE A 338 4.94 -3.32 -27.01
CA ILE A 338 4.27 -2.42 -26.08
C ILE A 338 3.91 -3.23 -24.85
N ILE A 339 4.26 -2.74 -23.66
CA ILE A 339 3.96 -3.35 -22.37
C ILE A 339 2.79 -2.57 -21.76
N THR A 340 1.79 -3.27 -21.25
CA THR A 340 0.62 -2.70 -20.57
C THR A 340 0.16 -3.65 -19.48
N ALA A 341 -0.57 -3.17 -18.49
CA ALA A 341 -1.26 -4.04 -17.55
C ALA A 341 -2.56 -4.62 -18.16
N ALA A 342 -2.93 -5.79 -17.66
CA ALA A 342 -4.13 -6.53 -18.03
C ALA A 342 -4.72 -7.26 -16.81
N SER A 343 -6.03 -7.21 -16.65
CA SER A 343 -6.79 -8.00 -15.68
C SER A 343 -7.22 -9.34 -16.28
N SER A 344 -7.33 -10.35 -15.43
CA SER A 344 -7.82 -11.69 -15.73
C SER A 344 -8.46 -12.30 -14.48
N ILE A 345 -8.95 -13.54 -14.55
CA ILE A 345 -9.50 -14.29 -13.42
C ILE A 345 -9.01 -15.74 -13.45
N ASP A 346 -8.70 -16.32 -12.30
CA ASP A 346 -8.49 -17.77 -12.16
C ASP A 346 -9.16 -18.33 -10.89
N SER A 347 -8.81 -19.55 -10.50
CA SER A 347 -9.32 -20.22 -9.30
C SER A 347 -9.12 -19.45 -7.98
N HIS A 348 -8.22 -18.46 -7.95
CA HIS A 348 -7.94 -17.63 -6.78
C HIS A 348 -8.68 -16.28 -6.81
N GLY A 349 -9.43 -16.00 -7.89
CA GLY A 349 -10.16 -14.75 -8.09
C GLY A 349 -9.55 -13.84 -9.16
N PRO A 350 -10.00 -12.57 -9.23
CA PRO A 350 -9.52 -11.60 -10.21
C PRO A 350 -8.11 -11.12 -9.86
N TYR A 351 -7.25 -10.95 -10.87
CA TYR A 351 -5.89 -10.43 -10.70
C TYR A 351 -5.46 -9.55 -11.88
N SER A 352 -4.56 -8.61 -11.60
CA SER A 352 -3.84 -7.79 -12.58
C SER A 352 -2.45 -8.38 -12.85
N SER A 353 -1.95 -8.20 -14.07
CA SER A 353 -0.63 -8.69 -14.52
C SER A 353 -0.05 -7.78 -15.61
N LEU A 354 1.26 -7.89 -15.88
CA LEU A 354 1.88 -7.20 -17.01
C LEU A 354 1.89 -8.09 -18.26
N VAL A 355 1.49 -7.49 -19.39
CA VAL A 355 1.39 -8.14 -20.70
C VAL A 355 2.17 -7.32 -21.73
N GLN A 356 2.98 -8.00 -22.52
CA GLN A 356 3.72 -7.45 -23.64
C GLN A 356 3.09 -7.88 -24.97
N VAL A 357 2.84 -6.91 -25.83
CA VAL A 357 2.17 -7.05 -27.13
C VAL A 357 3.15 -6.68 -28.25
N HIS A 358 3.38 -7.59 -29.20
CA HIS A 358 4.31 -7.37 -30.30
C HIS A 358 3.75 -6.36 -31.34
N THR A 359 4.51 -5.32 -31.68
CA THR A 359 4.01 -4.16 -32.45
C THR A 359 3.74 -4.46 -33.92
N ALA A 360 4.32 -5.52 -34.48
CA ALA A 360 4.06 -5.96 -35.85
C ALA A 360 2.93 -7.00 -35.97
N THR A 361 2.79 -7.93 -35.02
CA THR A 361 1.84 -9.06 -35.13
C THR A 361 0.65 -9.00 -34.16
N GLY A 362 0.71 -8.21 -33.08
CA GLY A 362 -0.32 -8.19 -32.03
C GLY A 362 -0.29 -9.39 -31.09
N ALA A 363 0.68 -10.30 -31.25
CA ALA A 363 0.87 -11.45 -30.36
C ALA A 363 1.12 -10.96 -28.92
N GLN A 364 0.38 -11.53 -27.97
CA GLN A 364 0.41 -11.15 -26.55
C GLN A 364 1.12 -12.23 -25.74
N THR A 365 2.00 -11.84 -24.82
CA THR A 365 2.64 -12.74 -23.84
C THR A 365 2.74 -12.06 -22.47
N PRO A 366 2.72 -12.80 -21.35
CA PRO A 366 3.01 -12.22 -20.04
C PRO A 366 4.42 -11.60 -19.96
N LEU A 367 4.61 -10.65 -19.05
CA LEU A 367 5.92 -10.18 -18.62
C LEU A 367 6.15 -10.64 -17.18
N GLY A 368 6.81 -11.79 -17.03
CA GLY A 368 7.01 -12.46 -15.75
C GLY A 368 5.76 -13.21 -15.25
N SER A 369 5.80 -13.59 -13.97
CA SER A 369 4.75 -14.37 -13.30
C SER A 369 4.12 -13.67 -12.08
N ARG A 370 4.56 -12.46 -11.72
CA ARG A 370 3.99 -11.73 -10.58
C ARG A 370 2.55 -11.33 -10.89
N ARG A 371 1.64 -11.66 -9.97
CA ARG A 371 0.27 -11.17 -9.94
C ARG A 371 0.16 -9.98 -9.00
N PHE A 372 -0.80 -9.12 -9.30
CA PHE A 372 -1.14 -7.91 -8.57
C PHE A 372 -2.66 -7.87 -8.34
N THR A 373 -3.13 -7.12 -7.34
CA THR A 373 -4.54 -6.73 -7.23
C THR A 373 -4.81 -5.57 -8.21
N GLU A 374 -4.13 -4.44 -8.04
CA GLU A 374 -4.15 -3.30 -8.97
C GLU A 374 -2.76 -3.08 -9.57
N VAL A 375 -2.71 -2.73 -10.85
CA VAL A 375 -1.51 -2.16 -11.49
C VAL A 375 -1.86 -0.77 -12.00
N GLY A 376 -1.26 0.24 -11.37
CA GLY A 376 -1.21 1.61 -11.84
C GLY A 376 -0.13 1.80 -12.90
N ARG A 377 0.42 3.01 -12.98
CA ARG A 377 1.27 3.42 -14.10
C ARG A 377 2.59 2.65 -14.20
N LEU A 378 3.09 2.51 -15.43
CA LEU A 378 4.43 2.03 -15.78
C LEU A 378 5.33 3.19 -16.23
N ALA A 379 6.63 3.12 -15.91
CA ALA A 379 7.67 3.96 -16.50
C ALA A 379 8.99 3.18 -16.65
N TRP A 380 9.81 3.52 -17.64
CA TRP A 380 11.17 2.96 -17.79
C TRP A 380 12.17 3.69 -16.89
N LEU A 381 13.09 2.94 -16.32
CA LEU A 381 14.31 3.42 -15.67
C LEU A 381 15.46 3.46 -16.70
N ALA A 382 16.54 4.17 -16.36
CA ALA A 382 17.71 4.34 -17.22
C ALA A 382 18.50 3.05 -17.52
N ASP A 383 18.19 1.95 -16.83
CA ASP A 383 18.88 0.65 -16.90
C ASP A 383 17.97 -0.47 -17.47
N ASP A 384 17.05 -0.09 -18.36
CA ASP A 384 16.03 -0.95 -18.99
C ASP A 384 15.16 -1.76 -18.00
N GLY A 385 15.14 -1.38 -16.72
CA GLY A 385 14.12 -1.80 -15.77
C GLY A 385 12.83 -1.00 -15.92
N LEU A 386 11.70 -1.59 -15.55
CA LEU A 386 10.45 -0.84 -15.32
C LEU A 386 10.30 -0.50 -13.84
N VAL A 387 9.76 0.68 -13.56
CA VAL A 387 9.12 0.99 -12.28
C VAL A 387 7.60 1.03 -12.48
N VAL A 388 6.86 0.52 -11.49
CA VAL A 388 5.41 0.38 -11.53
C VAL A 388 4.82 0.75 -10.17
N ALA A 389 3.75 1.54 -10.15
CA ALA A 389 2.91 1.68 -8.95
C ALA A 389 1.86 0.56 -8.96
N ALA A 390 1.89 -0.34 -7.98
CA ALA A 390 0.99 -1.50 -7.93
C ALA A 390 0.79 -2.03 -6.51
N SER A 391 -0.30 -2.77 -6.29
CA SER A 391 -0.57 -3.52 -5.06
C SER A 391 -0.67 -5.01 -5.38
N ASP A 392 -0.13 -5.88 -4.54
CA ASP A 392 -0.22 -7.34 -4.67
C ASP A 392 -1.27 -7.98 -3.74
N ARG A 393 -1.93 -7.13 -2.96
CA ARG A 393 -3.04 -7.39 -2.06
C ARG A 393 -3.93 -6.14 -1.99
N LEU A 394 -5.15 -6.28 -1.50
CA LEU A 394 -5.99 -5.14 -1.10
C LEU A 394 -5.19 -4.23 -0.15
N GLY A 395 -5.13 -2.93 -0.43
CA GLY A 395 -4.29 -2.00 0.33
C GLY A 395 -3.80 -0.83 -0.51
N ALA A 396 -2.76 -0.16 -0.03
CA ALA A 396 -2.13 0.97 -0.71
C ALA A 396 -1.22 0.51 -1.86
N ASN A 397 -1.15 1.28 -2.95
CA ASN A 397 -0.21 1.01 -4.04
C ASN A 397 1.22 1.28 -3.56
N GLN A 398 2.12 0.35 -3.83
CA GLN A 398 3.55 0.44 -3.56
C GLN A 398 4.34 0.55 -4.85
N LEU A 399 5.60 0.97 -4.75
CA LEU A 399 6.50 1.00 -5.89
C LEU A 399 7.17 -0.37 -6.06
N TRP A 400 7.13 -0.89 -7.29
CA TRP A 400 7.75 -2.14 -7.70
C TRP A 400 8.73 -1.88 -8.83
N ARG A 401 9.90 -2.53 -8.79
CA ARG A 401 10.81 -2.61 -9.93
C ARG A 401 10.61 -3.96 -10.62
N VAL A 402 10.35 -3.95 -11.92
CA VAL A 402 10.19 -5.15 -12.74
C VAL A 402 11.32 -5.20 -13.77
N SER A 403 12.10 -6.28 -13.80
CA SER A 403 13.15 -6.45 -14.82
C SER A 403 12.56 -6.74 -16.19
N TYR A 404 13.21 -6.29 -17.25
CA TYR A 404 12.87 -6.64 -18.64
C TYR A 404 14.08 -7.36 -19.28
N PRO A 405 13.88 -8.39 -20.12
CA PRO A 405 12.61 -9.02 -20.50
C PRO A 405 12.09 -10.08 -19.51
N ALA A 406 12.81 -10.37 -18.42
CA ALA A 406 12.51 -11.50 -17.54
C ALA A 406 11.23 -11.35 -16.69
N GLY A 407 10.80 -10.12 -16.38
CA GLY A 407 9.61 -9.84 -15.59
C GLY A 407 9.73 -10.15 -14.10
N ALA A 408 10.95 -10.18 -13.55
CA ALA A 408 11.15 -10.40 -12.11
C ALA A 408 10.79 -9.13 -11.35
N ALA A 409 9.81 -9.21 -10.45
CA ALA A 409 9.29 -8.08 -9.69
C ALA A 409 9.87 -8.04 -8.26
N LEU A 410 10.45 -6.91 -7.88
CA LEU A 410 10.94 -6.58 -6.54
C LEU A 410 10.15 -5.41 -5.97
N GLN A 411 9.68 -5.52 -4.72
CA GLN A 411 9.04 -4.44 -4.00
C GLN A 411 10.09 -3.44 -3.48
N ILE A 412 9.91 -2.16 -3.81
CA ILE A 412 10.83 -1.07 -3.43
C ILE A 412 10.40 -0.46 -2.09
N THR A 413 9.11 -0.13 -1.97
CA THR A 413 8.50 0.54 -0.81
C THR A 413 7.52 -0.40 -0.13
N ASN A 414 7.48 -0.40 1.21
CA ASN A 414 6.54 -1.19 2.00
C ASN A 414 5.97 -0.39 3.20
N ASP A 415 5.98 0.93 3.11
CA ASP A 415 5.36 1.84 4.05
C ASP A 415 3.84 1.90 3.80
N GLU A 416 3.12 0.86 4.21
CA GLU A 416 1.70 0.58 3.87
C GLU A 416 0.72 1.73 4.20
N SER A 417 1.10 2.60 5.14
CA SER A 417 0.41 3.87 5.42
C SER A 417 0.35 4.85 4.22
N ARG A 418 1.27 4.74 3.25
CA ARG A 418 1.40 5.58 2.05
C ARG A 418 0.93 4.83 0.81
N ASP A 419 0.23 5.55 -0.06
CA ASP A 419 -0.31 5.07 -1.34
C ASP A 419 0.35 5.86 -2.48
N TYR A 420 1.09 5.18 -3.35
CA TYR A 420 1.93 5.78 -4.41
C TYR A 420 1.15 5.81 -5.73
N LEU A 421 0.64 6.99 -6.10
CA LEU A 421 -0.28 7.17 -7.22
C LEU A 421 0.46 7.50 -8.52
N GLY A 422 0.72 6.45 -9.31
CA GLY A 422 1.37 6.54 -10.61
C GLY A 422 2.88 6.81 -10.51
N VAL A 423 3.58 6.70 -11.64
CA VAL A 423 5.04 6.87 -11.73
C VAL A 423 5.45 7.54 -13.04
N SER A 424 6.60 8.19 -12.99
CA SER A 424 7.35 8.77 -14.09
C SER A 424 8.82 8.81 -13.67
N ALA A 425 9.78 8.72 -14.58
CA ALA A 425 11.20 8.62 -14.22
C ALA A 425 12.07 9.62 -15.00
N THR A 426 13.16 10.06 -14.38
CA THR A 426 14.19 10.88 -15.03
C THR A 426 15.16 10.01 -15.83
N ALA A 427 15.92 10.64 -16.74
CA ALA A 427 17.02 9.98 -17.45
C ALA A 427 18.13 9.46 -16.52
N ASP A 428 18.24 9.99 -15.29
CA ASP A 428 19.20 9.55 -14.27
C ASP A 428 18.69 8.37 -13.43
N GLY A 429 17.41 8.00 -13.59
CA GLY A 429 16.77 6.86 -12.90
C GLY A 429 16.03 7.21 -11.60
N ASP A 430 15.88 8.49 -11.24
CA ASP A 430 15.02 8.93 -10.14
C ASP A 430 13.54 8.87 -10.54
N VAL A 431 12.63 8.66 -9.58
CA VAL A 431 11.19 8.48 -9.83
C VAL A 431 10.36 9.61 -9.23
N VAL A 432 9.49 10.20 -10.06
CA VAL A 432 8.44 11.15 -9.66
C VAL A 432 7.10 10.42 -9.55
N THR A 433 6.43 10.59 -8.42
CA THR A 433 5.14 9.98 -8.08
C THR A 433 4.32 10.91 -7.18
N VAL A 434 3.00 10.69 -7.08
CA VAL A 434 2.15 11.39 -6.12
C VAL A 434 1.98 10.50 -4.89
N GLN A 435 2.62 10.85 -3.78
CA GLN A 435 2.47 10.13 -2.51
C GLN A 435 1.20 10.63 -1.80
N ARG A 436 0.30 9.71 -1.46
CA ARG A 436 -0.92 9.95 -0.68
C ARG A 436 -0.73 9.49 0.77
N ASP A 437 -0.78 10.45 1.69
CA ASP A 437 -0.72 10.26 3.15
C ASP A 437 -2.11 10.58 3.74
N ALA A 438 -2.91 9.53 3.98
CA ALA A 438 -4.21 9.64 4.63
C ALA A 438 -4.05 9.45 6.14
N GLN A 439 -4.04 10.56 6.88
CA GLN A 439 -3.87 10.61 8.34
C GLN A 439 -5.24 10.62 9.02
N ALA A 440 -5.35 9.97 10.18
CA ALA A 440 -6.60 9.81 10.91
C ALA A 440 -6.39 9.80 12.42
N GLY A 441 -7.32 10.37 13.18
CA GLY A 441 -7.45 10.22 14.62
C GLY A 441 -8.91 10.06 15.03
N ILE A 442 -9.16 9.50 16.21
CA ILE A 442 -10.52 9.17 16.66
C ILE A 442 -11.07 10.26 17.59
N ARG A 443 -12.32 10.64 17.34
CA ARG A 443 -13.12 11.57 18.16
C ARG A 443 -14.48 10.98 18.50
N VAL A 444 -15.06 11.50 19.58
CA VAL A 444 -16.47 11.29 19.95
C VAL A 444 -17.16 12.65 20.05
N ALA A 445 -18.41 12.71 19.62
CA ALA A 445 -19.31 13.83 19.82
C ALA A 445 -20.65 13.35 20.40
N GLU A 446 -21.18 14.08 21.38
CA GLU A 446 -22.51 13.84 21.96
C GLU A 446 -23.59 14.47 21.07
N GLU A 447 -24.74 13.80 20.94
CA GLU A 447 -25.89 14.33 20.18
C GLU A 447 -26.37 15.67 20.75
N GLY A 448 -26.56 16.66 19.87
CA GLY A 448 -27.12 17.97 20.21
C GLY A 448 -26.12 19.09 20.53
N ASP A 449 -24.84 18.81 20.84
CA ASP A 449 -23.83 19.87 21.06
C ASP A 449 -22.50 19.62 20.33
N PRO A 450 -22.27 20.22 19.13
CA PRO A 450 -21.01 20.11 18.42
C PRO A 450 -19.82 20.79 19.13
N ARG A 451 -20.03 21.47 20.27
CA ARG A 451 -18.95 22.00 21.12
C ARG A 451 -18.36 20.95 22.07
N ARG A 452 -19.00 19.77 22.19
CA ARG A 452 -18.53 18.63 23.01
C ARG A 452 -17.74 17.59 22.23
N ILE A 453 -17.18 17.95 21.07
CA ILE A 453 -16.25 17.11 20.33
C ILE A 453 -14.98 16.88 21.18
N ARG A 454 -14.65 15.62 21.47
CA ARG A 454 -13.44 15.25 22.21
C ARG A 454 -12.55 14.32 21.41
N GLN A 455 -11.26 14.67 21.32
CA GLN A 455 -10.21 13.78 20.81
C GLN A 455 -10.01 12.62 21.79
N VAL A 456 -10.02 11.39 21.29
CA VAL A 456 -9.92 10.16 22.10
C VAL A 456 -8.61 9.43 21.86
N SER A 457 -8.16 9.34 20.61
CA SER A 457 -6.90 8.65 20.27
C SER A 457 -5.73 9.62 20.00
N ALA A 458 -4.51 9.10 20.02
CA ALA A 458 -3.28 9.86 19.86
C ALA A 458 -2.40 9.40 18.67
N GLY A 459 -2.73 8.27 18.03
CA GLY A 459 -2.03 7.76 16.86
C GLY A 459 -2.41 8.52 15.59
N LYS A 460 -1.46 8.57 14.64
CA LYS A 460 -1.56 9.33 13.38
C LYS A 460 -2.51 8.70 12.34
N TYR A 461 -2.94 7.45 12.55
CA TYR A 461 -3.71 6.64 11.59
C TYR A 461 -4.87 5.86 12.23
N ASP A 462 -5.29 6.27 13.43
CA ASP A 462 -6.30 5.54 14.20
C ASP A 462 -7.69 5.65 13.56
N GLY A 463 -8.40 4.53 13.47
CA GLY A 463 -9.74 4.46 12.90
C GLY A 463 -9.80 4.64 11.37
N ARG A 464 -8.66 4.87 10.69
CA ARG A 464 -8.53 5.13 9.24
C ARG A 464 -9.30 4.11 8.39
N HIS A 465 -9.09 2.81 8.64
CA HIS A 465 -9.73 1.74 7.86
C HIS A 465 -10.97 1.14 8.53
N GLY A 466 -11.18 1.35 9.83
CA GLY A 466 -12.43 1.00 10.51
C GLY A 466 -12.43 1.32 12.02
N LEU A 467 -13.62 1.52 12.57
CA LEU A 467 -13.90 1.63 14.00
C LEU A 467 -15.33 1.19 14.30
N ALA A 468 -15.60 0.79 15.54
CA ALA A 468 -16.92 0.40 16.03
C ALA A 468 -17.02 0.62 17.55
N TRP A 469 -18.23 0.96 18.02
CA TRP A 469 -18.59 0.93 19.43
C TRP A 469 -18.80 -0.51 19.91
N THR A 470 -18.43 -0.77 21.16
CA THR A 470 -18.96 -1.90 21.94
C THR A 470 -20.20 -1.44 22.72
N ARG A 471 -21.05 -2.38 23.16
CA ARG A 471 -22.19 -2.05 24.03
C ARG A 471 -21.83 -1.64 25.45
N ASP A 472 -20.58 -1.84 25.88
CA ASP A 472 -20.06 -1.39 27.18
C ASP A 472 -19.26 -0.08 27.11
N GLY A 473 -19.38 0.69 26.02
CA GLY A 473 -18.79 2.03 25.90
C GLY A 473 -17.27 2.02 25.65
N ARG A 474 -16.74 0.93 25.10
CA ARG A 474 -15.37 0.84 24.56
C ARG A 474 -15.39 1.03 23.05
N ILE A 475 -14.23 1.35 22.50
CA ILE A 475 -14.03 1.62 21.08
C ILE A 475 -13.07 0.56 20.55
N VAL A 476 -13.51 -0.22 19.55
CA VAL A 476 -12.65 -1.11 18.76
C VAL A 476 -12.27 -0.37 17.48
N TYR A 477 -10.99 -0.39 17.09
CA TYR A 477 -10.47 0.44 16.00
C TYR A 477 -9.24 -0.17 15.33
N HIS A 478 -9.06 0.12 14.05
CA HIS A 478 -7.79 -0.10 13.33
C HIS A 478 -6.73 0.91 13.80
N SER A 479 -5.49 0.48 14.02
CA SER A 479 -4.34 1.38 14.28
C SER A 479 -3.03 0.86 13.66
N LEU A 480 -2.09 1.78 13.47
CA LEU A 480 -0.70 1.54 13.07
C LEU A 480 0.31 1.73 14.24
N GLU A 481 -0.17 1.83 15.50
CA GLU A 481 0.70 2.11 16.68
C GLU A 481 1.79 1.04 16.90
N SER A 482 1.57 -0.20 16.45
CA SER A 482 2.54 -1.31 16.44
C SER A 482 3.59 -1.22 15.32
N GLY A 483 3.30 -0.51 14.22
CA GLY A 483 3.99 -0.64 12.93
C GLY A 483 3.35 -1.64 11.95
N ASN A 484 2.19 -2.24 12.28
CA ASN A 484 1.35 -3.04 11.40
C ASN A 484 -0.11 -2.51 11.44
N GLU A 485 -0.93 -2.77 10.41
CA GLU A 485 -2.36 -2.43 10.48
C GLU A 485 -3.09 -3.49 11.33
N ASP A 486 -3.22 -3.24 12.63
CA ASP A 486 -3.79 -4.16 13.61
C ASP A 486 -5.15 -3.65 14.16
N ILE A 487 -5.94 -4.55 14.76
CA ILE A 487 -7.11 -4.17 15.55
C ILE A 487 -6.72 -3.90 17.01
N TRP A 488 -7.22 -2.80 17.54
CA TRP A 488 -7.01 -2.32 18.91
C TRP A 488 -8.35 -2.05 19.61
N ILE A 489 -8.33 -1.97 20.94
CA ILE A 489 -9.45 -1.56 21.78
C ILE A 489 -9.01 -0.52 22.81
N MET A 490 -9.90 0.42 23.14
CA MET A 490 -9.71 1.42 24.19
C MET A 490 -11.03 1.77 24.88
N ASN A 491 -10.95 2.39 26.05
CA ASN A 491 -12.11 2.99 26.71
C ASN A 491 -12.59 4.23 25.92
N ALA A 492 -13.87 4.63 26.06
CA ALA A 492 -14.37 5.87 25.45
C ALA A 492 -13.52 7.11 25.78
N ASP A 493 -12.87 7.15 26.94
CA ASP A 493 -12.02 8.27 27.37
C ASP A 493 -10.65 8.33 26.65
N GLY A 494 -10.18 7.24 26.04
CA GLY A 494 -8.86 7.11 25.40
C GLY A 494 -7.82 6.39 26.26
N THR A 495 -8.18 5.99 27.48
CA THR A 495 -7.38 5.13 28.35
C THR A 495 -7.57 3.65 27.99
N GLY A 496 -6.80 2.76 28.63
CA GLY A 496 -6.94 1.31 28.44
C GLY A 496 -6.57 0.79 27.05
N ARG A 497 -5.90 1.60 26.22
CA ARG A 497 -5.45 1.23 24.86
C ARG A 497 -4.69 -0.10 24.87
N ARG A 498 -5.21 -1.08 24.12
CA ARG A 498 -4.70 -2.45 24.07
C ARG A 498 -4.87 -3.01 22.66
N GLN A 499 -3.79 -3.57 22.13
CA GLN A 499 -3.77 -4.33 20.89
C GLN A 499 -4.55 -5.64 21.04
N LEU A 500 -5.35 -6.02 20.03
CA LEU A 500 -6.13 -7.27 19.98
C LEU A 500 -5.50 -8.31 19.06
N THR A 501 -5.05 -7.90 17.86
CA THR A 501 -4.36 -8.75 16.88
C THR A 501 -2.87 -8.39 16.79
N VAL A 502 -2.00 -9.39 16.55
CA VAL A 502 -0.54 -9.29 16.78
C VAL A 502 0.30 -10.05 15.75
N ASP A 503 -0.30 -10.48 14.64
CA ASP A 503 0.34 -11.30 13.62
C ASP A 503 1.08 -10.45 12.56
N SER A 504 0.94 -10.79 11.28
CA SER A 504 1.61 -10.09 10.17
C SER A 504 0.72 -9.86 8.96
N GLY A 505 -0.59 -10.09 9.09
CA GLY A 505 -1.58 -9.62 8.13
C GLY A 505 -1.99 -8.18 8.43
N VAL A 506 -2.56 -7.51 7.42
CA VAL A 506 -3.37 -6.30 7.63
C VAL A 506 -4.73 -6.75 8.12
N ASP A 507 -5.17 -6.22 9.26
CA ASP A 507 -6.51 -6.39 9.81
C ASP A 507 -7.28 -5.07 9.77
N ASP A 508 -8.44 -5.06 9.11
CA ASP A 508 -9.26 -3.86 9.00
C ASP A 508 -10.78 -4.07 9.12
N ARG A 509 -11.51 -2.94 9.10
CA ARG A 509 -12.98 -2.87 9.17
C ARG A 509 -13.57 -3.75 10.30
N PRO A 510 -13.16 -3.57 11.57
CA PRO A 510 -13.74 -4.29 12.69
C PRO A 510 -15.23 -3.95 12.88
N SER A 511 -16.03 -4.97 13.16
CA SER A 511 -17.43 -4.93 13.55
C SER A 511 -17.60 -5.76 14.82
N VAL A 512 -18.27 -5.20 15.83
CA VAL A 512 -18.44 -5.84 17.15
C VAL A 512 -19.79 -6.57 17.19
N SER A 513 -19.84 -7.76 17.80
CA SER A 513 -21.11 -8.46 18.01
C SER A 513 -21.99 -7.73 19.02
N ALA A 514 -23.30 -7.72 18.79
CA ALA A 514 -24.27 -7.02 19.62
C ALA A 514 -24.38 -7.59 21.04
N ASP A 515 -23.93 -8.83 21.28
CA ASP A 515 -23.77 -9.43 22.61
C ASP A 515 -22.42 -9.11 23.29
N GLY A 516 -21.50 -8.39 22.62
CA GLY A 516 -20.19 -8.01 23.15
C GLY A 516 -19.18 -9.16 23.26
N ARG A 517 -19.48 -10.37 22.75
CA ARG A 517 -18.56 -11.52 22.83
C ARG A 517 -17.42 -11.45 21.81
N TYR A 518 -17.68 -10.93 20.61
CA TYR A 518 -16.79 -11.09 19.45
C TYR A 518 -16.48 -9.77 18.74
N VAL A 519 -15.30 -9.74 18.11
CA VAL A 519 -14.96 -8.82 17.02
C VAL A 519 -14.84 -9.63 15.74
N VAL A 520 -15.44 -9.14 14.66
CA VAL A 520 -15.29 -9.66 13.30
C VAL A 520 -14.59 -8.61 12.45
N PHE A 521 -13.63 -9.01 11.64
CA PHE A 521 -12.77 -8.10 10.86
C PHE A 521 -12.32 -8.76 9.55
N ALA A 522 -11.81 -7.98 8.61
CA ALA A 522 -11.20 -8.51 7.39
C ALA A 522 -9.68 -8.61 7.57
N SER A 523 -9.08 -9.75 7.23
CA SER A 523 -7.64 -9.98 7.39
C SER A 523 -7.01 -10.67 6.18
N ASN A 524 -5.80 -10.24 5.79
CA ASN A 524 -5.00 -10.91 4.76
C ASN A 524 -3.91 -11.86 5.28
N ARG A 525 -3.94 -12.23 6.57
CA ARG A 525 -2.96 -13.13 7.20
C ARG A 525 -2.78 -14.50 6.51
N THR A 526 -3.73 -14.90 5.66
CA THR A 526 -3.66 -16.10 4.79
C THR A 526 -3.41 -15.78 3.31
N GLY A 527 -2.73 -14.66 3.01
CA GLY A 527 -2.28 -14.24 1.67
C GLY A 527 -3.31 -13.46 0.85
N GLY A 528 -4.60 -13.63 1.12
CA GLY A 528 -5.69 -12.84 0.57
C GLY A 528 -6.70 -12.49 1.66
N PHE A 529 -7.49 -11.44 1.46
CA PHE A 529 -8.45 -10.99 2.47
C PHE A 529 -9.58 -12.01 2.66
N THR A 530 -9.76 -12.39 3.92
CA THR A 530 -10.78 -13.30 4.44
C THR A 530 -11.44 -12.64 5.64
N ILE A 531 -12.65 -13.08 5.99
CA ILE A 531 -13.34 -12.58 7.19
C ILE A 531 -12.95 -13.45 8.38
N TRP A 532 -12.46 -12.82 9.44
CA TRP A 532 -12.03 -13.45 10.69
C TRP A 532 -12.89 -13.00 11.86
N ARG A 533 -12.93 -13.85 12.90
CA ARG A 533 -13.54 -13.56 14.20
C ARG A 533 -12.55 -13.82 15.31
N MET A 534 -12.56 -12.99 16.35
CA MET A 534 -11.89 -13.20 17.62
C MET A 534 -12.83 -12.85 18.78
N GLU A 535 -12.47 -13.18 20.01
CA GLU A 535 -13.17 -12.66 21.19
C GLU A 535 -12.89 -11.17 21.40
N LEU A 536 -13.81 -10.43 22.03
CA LEU A 536 -13.58 -9.01 22.41
C LEU A 536 -12.47 -8.84 23.48
N THR A 537 -12.17 -9.93 24.19
CA THR A 537 -10.98 -10.13 25.04
C THR A 537 -9.68 -10.22 24.24
N GLY A 538 -9.73 -10.53 22.94
CA GLY A 538 -8.58 -10.90 22.11
C GLY A 538 -8.26 -12.39 22.23
N GLY A 539 -7.70 -12.97 21.16
CA GLY A 539 -7.58 -14.43 21.04
C GLY A 539 -8.87 -15.11 20.57
N GLY A 540 -8.87 -16.45 20.53
CA GLY A 540 -9.98 -17.22 19.95
C GLY A 540 -10.15 -17.01 18.44
N GLU A 541 -9.07 -16.64 17.75
CA GLU A 541 -9.06 -16.24 16.34
C GLU A 541 -9.45 -17.40 15.41
N ARG A 542 -10.39 -17.13 14.49
CA ARG A 542 -10.87 -18.12 13.51
C ARG A 542 -11.35 -17.45 12.22
N ALA A 543 -10.91 -17.98 11.08
CA ALA A 543 -11.47 -17.64 9.78
C ALA A 543 -12.92 -18.11 9.67
N LEU A 544 -13.82 -17.21 9.26
CA LEU A 544 -15.20 -17.51 8.89
C LEU A 544 -15.34 -17.82 7.40
N THR A 545 -14.45 -17.29 6.55
CA THR A 545 -14.47 -17.50 5.09
C THR A 545 -13.15 -18.08 4.58
N ARG A 546 -13.13 -18.47 3.29
CA ARG A 546 -11.96 -19.01 2.57
C ARG A 546 -11.73 -18.32 1.22
N GLY A 547 -12.22 -17.09 1.05
CA GLY A 547 -11.95 -16.27 -0.13
C GLY A 547 -10.51 -15.75 -0.15
N HIS A 548 -10.21 -14.87 -1.11
CA HIS A 548 -8.94 -14.15 -1.19
C HIS A 548 -9.10 -12.62 -1.30
N ASP A 549 -10.34 -12.15 -1.34
CA ASP A 549 -10.72 -10.75 -1.53
C ASP A 549 -12.15 -10.54 -0.97
N ASP A 550 -12.32 -10.92 0.31
CA ASP A 550 -13.52 -10.69 1.12
C ASP A 550 -13.36 -9.41 1.97
N ALA A 551 -14.32 -8.48 1.92
CA ALA A 551 -14.17 -7.15 2.53
C ALA A 551 -15.48 -6.58 3.10
N SER A 552 -15.34 -5.60 4.01
CA SER A 552 -16.43 -4.88 4.68
C SER A 552 -17.42 -5.81 5.42
N PRO A 553 -16.98 -6.57 6.44
CA PRO A 553 -17.87 -7.39 7.26
C PRO A 553 -18.68 -6.55 8.25
N VAL A 554 -19.94 -6.95 8.48
CA VAL A 554 -20.83 -6.40 9.51
C VAL A 554 -21.56 -7.55 10.19
N VAL A 555 -21.49 -7.61 11.53
CA VAL A 555 -22.26 -8.57 12.34
C VAL A 555 -23.73 -8.13 12.39
N THR A 556 -24.67 -9.08 12.27
CA THR A 556 -26.10 -8.77 12.42
C THR A 556 -26.44 -8.51 13.90
N PRO A 557 -27.33 -7.54 14.22
CA PRO A 557 -27.72 -7.26 15.60
C PRO A 557 -28.32 -8.43 16.40
N ASP A 558 -28.83 -9.47 15.73
CA ASP A 558 -29.28 -10.73 16.33
C ASP A 558 -28.14 -11.74 16.63
N ASN A 559 -26.89 -11.39 16.30
CA ASN A 559 -25.67 -12.21 16.41
C ASN A 559 -25.67 -13.53 15.61
N ARG A 560 -26.55 -13.67 14.60
CA ARG A 560 -26.64 -14.93 13.83
C ARG A 560 -25.71 -14.99 12.61
N TRP A 561 -25.45 -13.86 11.97
CA TRP A 561 -24.72 -13.80 10.70
C TRP A 561 -23.65 -12.70 10.71
N VAL A 562 -22.68 -12.86 9.81
CA VAL A 562 -21.84 -11.78 9.29
C VAL A 562 -22.23 -11.57 7.83
N VAL A 563 -22.57 -10.33 7.46
CA VAL A 563 -22.78 -9.90 6.08
C VAL A 563 -21.49 -9.26 5.59
N TYR A 564 -21.01 -9.61 4.41
CA TYR A 564 -19.76 -9.10 3.83
C TYR A 564 -19.85 -8.99 2.31
N SER A 565 -18.83 -8.42 1.67
CA SER A 565 -18.69 -8.40 0.21
C SER A 565 -17.55 -9.31 -0.26
N SER A 566 -17.73 -10.02 -1.37
CA SER A 566 -16.77 -11.01 -1.90
C SER A 566 -16.75 -11.01 -3.42
N VAL A 567 -15.65 -11.48 -4.02
CA VAL A 567 -15.53 -11.76 -5.46
C VAL A 567 -15.62 -13.26 -5.80
N ALA A 568 -16.03 -14.11 -4.84
CA ALA A 568 -16.22 -15.55 -5.06
C ALA A 568 -17.16 -15.89 -6.25
N SER A 569 -18.08 -14.98 -6.60
CA SER A 569 -18.96 -15.07 -7.78
C SER A 569 -18.39 -14.39 -9.04
N GLY A 570 -17.09 -14.18 -9.14
CA GLY A 570 -16.40 -13.52 -10.27
C GLY A 570 -16.54 -11.99 -10.35
N THR A 571 -17.62 -11.43 -9.81
CA THR A 571 -17.77 -9.99 -9.51
C THR A 571 -18.04 -9.77 -8.02
N ARG A 572 -17.82 -8.53 -7.55
CA ARG A 572 -18.01 -8.09 -6.16
C ARG A 572 -19.49 -8.11 -5.79
N THR A 573 -19.92 -9.11 -5.02
CA THR A 573 -21.31 -9.29 -4.56
C THR A 573 -21.40 -9.33 -3.04
N LEU A 574 -22.60 -9.26 -2.48
CA LEU A 574 -22.81 -9.47 -1.05
C LEU A 574 -23.06 -10.94 -0.73
N TRP A 575 -22.56 -11.35 0.42
CA TRP A 575 -22.66 -12.70 0.99
C TRP A 575 -22.97 -12.60 2.49
N LYS A 576 -23.47 -13.70 3.06
CA LYS A 576 -23.57 -13.90 4.51
C LYS A 576 -22.98 -15.24 4.93
N VAL A 577 -22.38 -15.30 6.12
CA VAL A 577 -21.87 -16.53 6.75
C VAL A 577 -22.33 -16.57 8.21
N PRO A 578 -22.62 -17.74 8.83
CA PRO A 578 -23.01 -17.79 10.24
C PRO A 578 -21.90 -17.25 11.15
N LEU A 579 -22.26 -16.54 12.23
CA LEU A 579 -21.26 -15.93 13.14
C LEU A 579 -20.38 -16.97 13.86
N GLU A 580 -20.89 -18.19 14.06
CA GLU A 580 -20.14 -19.35 14.60
C GLU A 580 -19.40 -20.15 13.51
N GLY A 581 -19.39 -19.65 12.26
CA GLY A 581 -18.86 -20.31 11.08
C GLY A 581 -19.83 -21.34 10.47
N GLY A 582 -19.68 -21.61 9.18
CA GLY A 582 -20.52 -22.51 8.39
C GLY A 582 -20.43 -22.17 6.90
N GLU A 583 -21.30 -22.74 6.08
CA GLU A 583 -21.33 -22.46 4.64
C GLU A 583 -21.79 -21.02 4.35
N PRO A 584 -21.05 -20.24 3.54
CA PRO A 584 -21.50 -18.93 3.08
C PRO A 584 -22.67 -19.02 2.08
N VAL A 585 -23.51 -17.99 2.08
CA VAL A 585 -24.67 -17.84 1.18
C VAL A 585 -24.59 -16.50 0.45
N GLN A 586 -24.60 -16.54 -0.88
CA GLN A 586 -24.65 -15.34 -1.72
C GLN A 586 -26.00 -14.62 -1.56
N LEU A 587 -25.97 -13.29 -1.41
CA LEU A 587 -27.16 -12.43 -1.27
C LEU A 587 -27.48 -11.63 -2.53
N THR A 588 -26.50 -11.28 -3.35
CA THR A 588 -26.72 -10.54 -4.61
C THR A 588 -25.97 -11.16 -5.78
N THR A 589 -26.52 -11.06 -6.99
CA THR A 589 -25.83 -11.42 -8.25
C THR A 589 -25.28 -10.18 -8.99
N VAL A 590 -25.75 -8.99 -8.63
CA VAL A 590 -25.30 -7.69 -9.16
C VAL A 590 -24.18 -7.10 -8.31
N THR A 591 -23.32 -6.27 -8.92
CA THR A 591 -22.16 -5.65 -8.26
C THR A 591 -22.59 -4.82 -7.05
N SER A 592 -22.26 -5.31 -5.86
CA SER A 592 -22.81 -4.85 -4.57
C SER A 592 -21.73 -4.88 -3.50
N MET A 593 -21.57 -3.80 -2.75
CA MET A 593 -20.48 -3.66 -1.78
C MET A 593 -20.83 -2.73 -0.62
N ASP A 594 -19.97 -2.76 0.41
CA ASP A 594 -20.07 -1.93 1.62
C ASP A 594 -21.45 -2.03 2.32
N PRO A 595 -21.83 -3.24 2.81
CA PRO A 595 -23.10 -3.48 3.46
C PRO A 595 -23.19 -2.84 4.85
N VAL A 596 -24.40 -2.49 5.28
CA VAL A 596 -24.77 -2.19 6.68
C VAL A 596 -26.12 -2.83 7.00
N VAL A 597 -26.29 -3.36 8.20
CA VAL A 597 -27.48 -4.13 8.61
C VAL A 597 -28.45 -3.25 9.41
N SER A 598 -29.75 -3.43 9.25
CA SER A 598 -30.76 -2.73 10.05
C SER A 598 -30.80 -3.20 11.51
N PRO A 599 -31.20 -2.35 12.48
CA PRO A 599 -31.27 -2.71 13.91
C PRO A 599 -32.12 -3.94 14.24
N ASP A 600 -33.12 -4.26 13.43
CA ASP A 600 -33.98 -5.44 13.54
C ASP A 600 -33.43 -6.71 12.86
N SER A 601 -32.23 -6.62 12.26
CA SER A 601 -31.59 -7.67 11.43
C SER A 601 -32.37 -8.11 10.18
N ALA A 602 -33.44 -7.42 9.79
CA ALA A 602 -34.29 -7.85 8.66
C ALA A 602 -33.76 -7.41 7.28
N LEU A 603 -33.01 -6.30 7.22
CA LEU A 603 -32.59 -5.62 5.99
C LEU A 603 -31.09 -5.38 5.95
N VAL A 604 -30.55 -5.25 4.74
CA VAL A 604 -29.17 -4.80 4.48
C VAL A 604 -29.21 -3.65 3.48
N ALA A 605 -28.61 -2.53 3.84
CA ALA A 605 -28.39 -1.39 2.94
C ALA A 605 -26.97 -1.46 2.39
N PHE A 606 -26.79 -1.13 1.12
CA PHE A 606 -25.51 -1.32 0.42
C PHE A 606 -25.38 -0.40 -0.77
N ARG A 607 -24.14 -0.30 -1.30
CA ARG A 607 -23.86 0.40 -2.55
C ARG A 607 -24.02 -0.57 -3.72
N LEU A 608 -25.10 -0.37 -4.48
CA LEU A 608 -25.37 -1.07 -5.74
C LEU A 608 -24.69 -0.31 -6.88
N ARG A 609 -23.81 -0.97 -7.64
CA ARG A 609 -23.08 -0.33 -8.74
C ARG A 609 -23.39 -1.01 -10.08
N ASP A 610 -24.43 -0.49 -10.75
CA ASP A 610 -24.86 -0.95 -12.08
C ASP A 610 -23.84 -0.60 -13.19
N ASP A 611 -22.98 0.39 -12.96
CA ASP A 611 -22.00 0.94 -13.90
C ASP A 611 -20.69 1.29 -13.14
N PRO A 612 -19.50 0.86 -13.59
CA PRO A 612 -18.24 1.05 -12.86
C PRO A 612 -17.82 2.50 -12.57
N ASP A 613 -18.13 3.46 -13.45
CA ASP A 613 -17.79 4.89 -13.30
C ASP A 613 -18.87 5.67 -12.53
N THR A 614 -19.98 5.05 -12.13
CA THR A 614 -20.96 5.66 -11.22
C THR A 614 -20.57 5.52 -9.75
N ASP A 615 -20.94 6.52 -8.92
CA ASP A 615 -20.92 6.43 -7.45
C ASP A 615 -21.80 5.30 -6.88
N GLY A 616 -22.65 4.71 -7.72
CA GLY A 616 -23.64 3.70 -7.36
C GLY A 616 -24.91 4.30 -6.76
N LYS A 617 -25.94 3.46 -6.65
CA LYS A 617 -27.19 3.75 -5.94
C LYS A 617 -27.05 3.24 -4.51
N LEU A 618 -27.70 3.93 -3.57
CA LEU A 618 -28.03 3.31 -2.30
C LEU A 618 -29.18 2.32 -2.54
N ALA A 619 -29.00 1.07 -2.16
CA ALA A 619 -29.99 0.00 -2.30
C ALA A 619 -30.23 -0.70 -0.96
N VAL A 620 -31.39 -1.32 -0.82
CA VAL A 620 -31.79 -2.10 0.36
C VAL A 620 -32.33 -3.44 -0.09
N LEU A 621 -31.79 -4.53 0.47
CA LEU A 621 -32.29 -5.88 0.31
C LEU A 621 -32.81 -6.45 1.63
N ARG A 622 -33.62 -7.51 1.55
CA ARG A 622 -34.04 -8.31 2.71
C ARG A 622 -33.00 -9.40 3.00
N LEU A 623 -32.53 -9.49 4.24
CA LEU A 623 -31.43 -10.40 4.61
C LEU A 623 -31.79 -11.89 4.43
N SER A 624 -33.06 -12.26 4.54
CA SER A 624 -33.49 -13.67 4.44
C SER A 624 -33.24 -14.26 3.06
N ASP A 625 -33.62 -13.53 2.00
CA ASP A 625 -33.72 -14.03 0.62
C ASP A 625 -32.89 -13.23 -0.41
N GLY A 626 -32.17 -12.18 0.01
CA GLY A 626 -31.34 -11.36 -0.88
C GLY A 626 -32.12 -10.40 -1.78
N ARG A 627 -33.47 -10.41 -1.74
CA ARG A 627 -34.29 -9.61 -2.66
C ARG A 627 -34.13 -8.11 -2.36
N VAL A 628 -33.72 -7.35 -3.37
CA VAL A 628 -33.75 -5.88 -3.33
C VAL A 628 -35.21 -5.43 -3.17
N VAL A 629 -35.50 -4.70 -2.10
CA VAL A 629 -36.83 -4.17 -1.75
C VAL A 629 -36.93 -2.67 -2.00
N LYS A 630 -35.80 -1.95 -2.05
CA LYS A 630 -35.76 -0.52 -2.37
C LYS A 630 -34.45 -0.11 -3.01
N THR A 631 -34.52 0.89 -3.89
CA THR A 631 -33.37 1.66 -4.36
C THR A 631 -33.70 3.15 -4.21
N PHE A 632 -32.66 3.94 -3.98
CA PHE A 632 -32.71 5.39 -3.97
C PHE A 632 -31.93 5.95 -5.17
N ALA A 633 -32.04 7.25 -5.44
CA ALA A 633 -31.13 7.92 -6.36
C ALA A 633 -29.67 7.78 -5.86
N PRO A 634 -28.66 7.88 -6.75
CA PRO A 634 -27.27 8.05 -6.32
C PRO A 634 -27.15 9.23 -5.34
N PRO A 635 -26.38 9.10 -4.24
CA PRO A 635 -26.15 10.23 -3.35
C PRO A 635 -25.46 11.37 -4.11
N PRO A 636 -25.73 12.65 -3.78
CA PRO A 636 -25.11 13.78 -4.50
C PRO A 636 -23.59 13.74 -4.38
N GLN A 637 -22.91 13.68 -5.53
CA GLN A 637 -21.50 13.28 -5.67
C GLN A 637 -20.54 13.93 -4.66
N GLY A 638 -19.54 13.15 -4.26
CA GLY A 638 -18.43 13.55 -3.37
C GLY A 638 -17.16 12.73 -3.69
N PRO A 639 -15.95 13.26 -3.45
CA PRO A 639 -14.74 12.79 -4.13
C PRO A 639 -14.12 11.46 -3.65
N GLU A 640 -14.69 10.76 -2.66
CA GLU A 640 -14.21 9.45 -2.16
C GLU A 640 -15.38 8.63 -1.59
N PRO A 641 -15.36 7.28 -1.64
CA PRO A 641 -16.49 6.45 -1.21
C PRO A 641 -16.82 6.63 0.28
N HIS A 642 -18.07 6.97 0.57
CA HIS A 642 -18.49 7.37 1.91
C HIS A 642 -18.79 6.17 2.82
N PRO A 643 -18.40 6.20 4.12
CA PRO A 643 -18.92 5.27 5.12
C PRO A 643 -20.45 5.44 5.27
N ARG A 644 -21.11 4.37 5.69
CA ARG A 644 -22.56 4.27 5.96
C ARG A 644 -22.78 3.69 7.35
N GLN A 645 -23.91 4.00 7.96
CA GLN A 645 -24.45 3.30 9.14
C GLN A 645 -25.98 3.34 9.11
N TRP A 646 -26.63 2.29 9.59
CA TRP A 646 -28.10 2.26 9.72
C TRP A 646 -28.53 2.86 11.07
N THR A 647 -29.49 3.78 11.07
CA THR A 647 -30.13 4.35 12.28
C THR A 647 -31.65 4.11 12.24
N ALA A 648 -32.36 4.30 13.36
CA ALA A 648 -33.80 4.04 13.43
C ALA A 648 -34.61 4.79 12.34
N ASP A 649 -34.22 6.04 12.05
CA ASP A 649 -34.89 6.92 11.09
C ASP A 649 -34.52 6.67 9.61
N GLY A 650 -33.41 5.99 9.33
CA GLY A 650 -32.81 6.02 8.00
C GLY A 650 -31.43 5.39 7.87
N ILE A 651 -30.90 5.48 6.64
CA ILE A 651 -29.52 5.07 6.35
C ILE A 651 -28.67 6.34 6.34
N THR A 652 -27.76 6.45 7.30
CA THR A 652 -26.77 7.55 7.30
C THR A 652 -25.63 7.24 6.34
N PHE A 653 -25.06 8.29 5.75
CA PHE A 653 -23.86 8.24 4.94
C PHE A 653 -23.03 9.51 5.14
N GLY A 654 -21.71 9.39 5.10
CA GLY A 654 -20.82 10.54 4.99
C GLY A 654 -21.03 11.28 3.67
N ARG A 655 -20.58 12.53 3.56
CA ARG A 655 -20.46 13.26 2.29
C ARG A 655 -19.27 14.21 2.31
N GLY A 656 -18.32 14.00 1.42
CA GLY A 656 -17.17 14.87 1.24
C GLY A 656 -17.49 16.07 0.33
N SER A 657 -17.00 17.24 0.68
CA SER A 657 -17.03 18.48 -0.11
C SER A 657 -15.64 19.11 -0.15
N VAL A 658 -15.46 20.20 -0.91
CA VAL A 658 -14.20 20.98 -0.89
C VAL A 658 -13.97 21.58 0.50
N ASP A 659 -15.06 21.99 1.16
CA ASP A 659 -15.06 22.75 2.40
C ASP A 659 -15.05 21.89 3.67
N GLY A 660 -14.93 20.56 3.54
CA GLY A 660 -14.94 19.61 4.66
C GLY A 660 -15.86 18.40 4.44
N SER A 661 -16.32 17.79 5.52
CA SER A 661 -17.19 16.60 5.50
C SER A 661 -18.51 16.84 6.21
N ASN A 662 -19.53 16.11 5.78
CA ASN A 662 -20.87 16.17 6.31
C ASN A 662 -21.36 14.75 6.61
N ILE A 663 -22.36 14.61 7.47
CA ILE A 663 -23.13 13.37 7.59
C ILE A 663 -24.56 13.66 7.15
N TRP A 664 -25.08 12.81 6.27
CA TRP A 664 -26.42 12.86 5.72
C TRP A 664 -27.20 11.60 6.11
N SER A 665 -28.52 11.68 6.05
CA SER A 665 -29.45 10.59 6.33
C SER A 665 -30.42 10.48 5.17
N GLN A 666 -30.53 9.30 4.57
CA GLN A 666 -31.60 8.94 3.64
C GLN A 666 -32.77 8.32 4.43
N PRO A 667 -33.93 8.99 4.50
CA PRO A 667 -35.15 8.41 5.07
C PRO A 667 -35.58 7.13 4.35
N LEU A 668 -36.09 6.14 5.09
CA LEU A 668 -36.51 4.84 4.51
C LEU A 668 -37.80 4.94 3.67
N ASP A 669 -38.63 5.96 3.89
CA ASP A 669 -39.84 6.24 3.11
C ASP A 669 -39.54 6.66 1.66
N GLY A 670 -38.33 7.18 1.38
CA GLY A 670 -37.92 7.70 0.07
C GLY A 670 -37.92 9.23 -0.04
N GLY A 671 -38.12 9.94 1.07
CA GLY A 671 -37.95 11.40 1.15
C GLY A 671 -36.52 11.85 0.82
N ALA A 672 -36.34 13.15 0.61
CA ALA A 672 -35.04 13.73 0.28
C ALA A 672 -34.01 13.50 1.42
N PRO A 673 -32.71 13.27 1.11
CA PRO A 673 -31.68 13.20 2.13
C PRO A 673 -31.62 14.46 2.99
N ARG A 674 -31.62 14.29 4.32
CA ARG A 674 -31.41 15.39 5.29
C ARG A 674 -29.96 15.41 5.74
N GLN A 675 -29.37 16.59 5.90
CA GLN A 675 -28.06 16.72 6.55
C GLN A 675 -28.23 16.62 8.07
N LEU A 676 -27.44 15.78 8.73
CA LEU A 676 -27.39 15.63 10.19
C LEU A 676 -26.27 16.46 10.83
N ALA A 677 -25.12 16.57 10.16
CA ALA A 677 -23.95 17.25 10.70
C ALA A 677 -23.09 17.90 9.62
N HIS A 678 -22.33 18.94 10.00
CA HIS A 678 -21.37 19.66 9.18
C HIS A 678 -20.04 19.78 9.93
N PHE A 679 -18.95 19.37 9.30
CA PHE A 679 -17.59 19.42 9.83
C PHE A 679 -16.72 20.22 8.86
N ALA A 680 -16.68 21.55 9.07
CA ALA A 680 -15.88 22.46 8.27
C ALA A 680 -14.39 22.08 8.33
N SER A 681 -13.74 22.03 7.15
CA SER A 681 -12.33 21.69 6.93
C SER A 681 -11.85 20.30 7.39
N GLU A 682 -12.68 19.47 8.04
CA GLU A 682 -12.29 18.12 8.49
C GLU A 682 -12.73 17.02 7.52
N ARG A 683 -11.90 15.97 7.37
CA ARG A 683 -12.24 14.77 6.58
C ARG A 683 -12.74 13.65 7.48
N ILE A 684 -14.00 13.23 7.34
CA ILE A 684 -14.49 11.99 7.97
C ILE A 684 -14.15 10.79 7.09
N LEU A 685 -13.44 9.81 7.66
CA LEU A 685 -12.98 8.59 6.97
C LEU A 685 -13.82 7.36 7.36
N ARG A 686 -14.26 7.29 8.62
CA ARG A 686 -15.13 6.27 9.22
C ARG A 686 -15.97 6.91 10.32
N TYR A 687 -17.15 6.37 10.59
CA TYR A 687 -17.93 6.73 11.78
C TYR A 687 -18.86 5.58 12.20
N ASP A 688 -19.31 5.63 13.46
CA ASP A 688 -20.26 4.72 14.07
C ASP A 688 -21.13 5.45 15.13
N TRP A 689 -22.28 4.89 15.48
CA TRP A 689 -23.25 5.49 16.41
C TRP A 689 -23.47 4.60 17.64
N SER A 690 -23.24 5.11 18.86
CA SER A 690 -23.83 4.50 20.06
C SER A 690 -25.30 4.84 20.06
N ASP A 691 -26.19 3.83 20.17
CA ASP A 691 -27.59 3.91 20.63
C ASP A 691 -28.46 5.12 20.20
N GLY A 692 -28.14 5.75 19.06
CA GLY A 692 -28.65 7.05 18.61
C GLY A 692 -27.84 8.27 19.10
N LYS A 693 -27.25 8.21 20.30
CA LYS A 693 -26.83 9.39 21.09
C LYS A 693 -25.38 9.84 20.95
N SER A 694 -24.45 8.99 20.49
CA SER A 694 -23.02 9.37 20.42
C SER A 694 -22.39 9.00 19.07
N LEU A 695 -21.88 10.01 18.36
CA LEU A 695 -21.14 9.83 17.13
C LEU A 695 -19.65 9.58 17.44
N LEU A 696 -19.17 8.38 17.14
CA LEU A 696 -17.76 8.02 17.10
C LEU A 696 -17.26 8.21 15.66
N TYR A 697 -16.15 8.91 15.43
CA TYR A 697 -15.66 9.14 14.08
C TYR A 697 -14.14 9.27 13.96
N ALA A 698 -13.61 8.77 12.85
CA ALA A 698 -12.24 8.97 12.43
C ALA A 698 -12.18 10.22 11.55
N HIS A 699 -11.58 11.29 12.08
CA HIS A 699 -11.33 12.53 11.36
C HIS A 699 -9.87 12.61 10.90
N GLY A 700 -9.56 13.43 9.91
CA GLY A 700 -8.17 13.76 9.60
C GLY A 700 -7.98 14.51 8.29
N THR A 701 -6.82 14.29 7.66
CA THR A 701 -6.43 14.92 6.40
C THR A 701 -5.88 13.87 5.43
N VAL A 702 -6.06 14.10 4.13
CA VAL A 702 -5.53 13.22 3.08
C VAL A 702 -4.71 14.08 2.13
N ASN A 703 -3.40 14.03 2.30
CA ASN A 703 -2.46 14.87 1.57
C ASN A 703 -1.86 14.07 0.41
N ASN A 704 -2.09 14.54 -0.80
CA ASN A 704 -1.56 14.01 -2.05
C ASN A 704 -0.55 15.03 -2.58
N ASP A 705 0.75 14.73 -2.47
CA ASP A 705 1.82 15.62 -2.89
C ASP A 705 2.79 14.90 -3.84
N VAL A 706 3.38 15.65 -4.77
CA VAL A 706 4.45 15.11 -5.62
C VAL A 706 5.70 14.89 -4.77
N VAL A 707 6.29 13.70 -4.89
CA VAL A 707 7.61 13.37 -4.35
C VAL A 707 8.54 12.92 -5.48
N LEU A 708 9.81 13.26 -5.33
CA LEU A 708 10.95 12.71 -6.07
C LEU A 708 11.59 11.62 -5.19
N ILE A 709 11.91 10.47 -5.77
CA ILE A 709 12.46 9.32 -5.06
C ILE A 709 13.77 8.92 -5.75
N SER A 710 14.89 9.14 -5.04
CA SER A 710 16.24 8.84 -5.50
C SER A 710 16.83 7.60 -4.82
N ASN A 711 17.96 7.10 -5.34
CA ASN A 711 18.68 5.90 -4.84
C ASN A 711 17.88 4.59 -4.96
N LEU A 712 17.15 4.39 -6.06
CA LEU A 712 16.36 3.17 -6.28
C LEU A 712 17.24 1.91 -6.37
N PRO A 713 16.86 0.79 -5.71
CA PRO A 713 17.64 -0.45 -5.73
C PRO A 713 17.70 -1.04 -7.14
N ARG A 714 18.91 -1.42 -7.57
CA ARG A 714 19.12 -2.10 -8.84
C ARG A 714 18.89 -3.61 -8.70
N VAL A 715 17.87 -4.11 -9.40
CA VAL A 715 17.70 -5.55 -9.67
C VAL A 715 18.81 -5.97 -10.66
N ARG A 716 19.45 -7.12 -10.40
CA ARG A 716 20.40 -7.78 -11.31
C ARG A 716 19.69 -8.86 -12.13
#